data_AF-A0A8I2D423-F1
#
_entry.id   AF-A0A8I2D423-F1
#
_cell.length_a   1.000
_cell.length_b   1.000
_cell.length_c   1.000
_cell.angle_alpha   90.00
_cell.angle_beta   90.00
_cell.angle_gamma   90.00
#
_symmetry.space_group_name_H-M   'P 1'
#
loop_
_entity.id
_entity.type
_entity.pdbx_description
1 polymer ?
#
loop_
_entity_poly.entity_id
_entity_poly.type
_entity_poly.pdbx_seq_one_letter_code
_entity_poly.pdbx_strand_id
1 'polypeptide(L)'
;MDENIQNEELFPEDSIKENETSASSEYRTITLRGMYENWFLDYATYVIMERAIPEMADGLKPVQRRLLHAMYEMDDGRYNKVANIIGQTMKYHPHGDQSIGDALIQLGQKELLIDCQGNWGNIFTGDQAAAPRYIEARLSKFSLEVVFNPKTTQWKLSYDGRNKEPVTLPVKFPLLLAQGVEGIAVGLASKILPHNFNELIKASIKILNNEDFEIFPDFQTGGLADCSKYNRGLRGGKIRVRARIVQLDKKTLAITEIPYGVTTSSLIDSILTANDKGKIKIRKIEDNTAENVEILVHIASGVSPDQTIDALYAFTDCEVNISPNATVILNGKPAFIDVNEILRINTQNTVELLKKELLIRLNELEDDWHHSSLEKIFIEKEIYLQIRQSKSFEEAISTIQKGLKPFLHLLHREVTYEDIIHLTEIRIKRISAYNSFEADRHIESIENEVQKVKERLENLVDHAIEWFEHIGNKYGIHNERKTELRSFDTIEAAAVAATNEKLYVNRTEGFAGMGLKKDEYVCDCSDLDDIIVFRQNGTFMVTRVAEKVFVGQNVVHINVFRRNDERTIYNMIYQDGKTGPIYVKRFAVVSITRDKEYNLTPGKPGTKVLYFTANPNGEAEIVKLFLKPKPKLKKLQFEFDFASLSIKGRNSKGNILTHHLVKSVIKKEAGVSTLGARNIWWDDTVNRLNVEGRGMLLGAFMPEDRIITFTQSGYYRITGNDISAHFDDDLIYIAKFDEEKIITAVYRNENDGFFYIKRFRPEPSDKKISFLGEEANHQLVAFSIDYLPQLKVEFEQTNRRKPREPLILNVSEFIDIKSYKSKGKRISTHSIHSAVFIEPLPYIAEGIEEAEMILAEANDELIPNGNNGDEGLENNSPTSDTSTSDSFDKPQPMPKGIQLDLDF
;
A
#
# COMPACT_ATOMS: atom_id res chain seq x y z
N MET A 1 -21.04 -1.70 -27.13
CA MET A 1 -20.96 -1.51 -28.59
C MET A 1 -19.53 -1.76 -28.94
N ASP A 2 -19.31 -2.97 -29.41
CA ASP A 2 -18.03 -3.51 -29.83
C ASP A 2 -17.47 -2.71 -31.00
N GLU A 3 -16.16 -2.52 -31.01
CA GLU A 3 -15.37 -2.73 -32.22
C GLU A 3 -13.92 -3.03 -31.83
N ASN A 4 -13.56 -4.30 -32.03
CA ASN A 4 -12.20 -4.82 -32.10
C ASN A 4 -11.41 -4.05 -33.16
N ILE A 5 -10.31 -3.43 -32.77
CA ILE A 5 -9.23 -3.10 -33.71
C ILE A 5 -7.98 -3.84 -33.20
N GLN A 6 -7.66 -4.93 -33.90
CA GLN A 6 -6.38 -5.61 -33.81
C GLN A 6 -5.29 -4.63 -34.24
N ASN A 7 -4.31 -4.40 -33.35
CA ASN A 7 -3.11 -3.65 -33.65
C ASN A 7 -2.14 -4.57 -34.42
N GLU A 8 -2.11 -4.44 -35.74
CA GLU A 8 -1.02 -4.92 -36.59
C GLU A 8 -0.30 -3.72 -37.23
N GLU A 9 1.03 -3.74 -37.09
CA GLU A 9 2.04 -3.06 -37.89
C GLU A 9 1.92 -1.53 -38.11
N LEU A 10 2.57 -0.78 -37.20
CA LEU A 10 2.91 0.63 -37.37
C LEU A 10 4.43 0.81 -37.51
N PHE A 11 5.06 0.10 -38.46
CA PHE A 11 6.40 0.42 -38.95
C PHE A 11 6.47 0.04 -40.43
N PRO A 12 6.62 1.00 -41.36
CA PRO A 12 6.86 0.65 -42.76
C PRO A 12 8.26 0.05 -42.88
N GLU A 13 8.36 -1.18 -43.37
CA GLU A 13 9.60 -1.75 -43.88
C GLU A 13 10.09 -0.93 -45.09
N ASP A 14 11.42 -0.84 -45.20
CA ASP A 14 12.16 -0.13 -46.23
C ASP A 14 11.63 -0.40 -47.65
N SER A 15 11.14 0.66 -48.30
CA SER A 15 10.96 0.67 -49.76
C SER A 15 11.69 1.86 -50.37
N ILE A 16 13.00 1.67 -50.60
CA ILE A 16 13.76 2.51 -51.53
C ILE A 16 13.26 2.15 -52.93
N LYS A 17 12.34 2.95 -53.47
CA LYS A 17 12.08 2.97 -54.91
C LYS A 17 12.94 4.05 -55.56
N GLU A 18 13.94 3.59 -56.29
CA GLU A 18 14.66 4.37 -57.29
C GLU A 18 13.66 4.97 -58.28
N ASN A 19 13.66 6.30 -58.39
CA ASN A 19 13.12 7.00 -59.54
C ASN A 19 14.27 7.81 -60.16
N GLU A 20 14.90 7.22 -61.16
CA GLU A 20 15.64 8.00 -62.16
C GLU A 20 14.64 8.79 -63.00
N THR A 21 14.76 10.11 -63.01
CA THR A 21 14.58 10.88 -64.25
C THR A 21 15.19 12.27 -64.14
N SER A 22 16.19 12.49 -65.00
CA SER A 22 16.64 13.74 -65.64
C SER A 22 16.87 14.99 -64.77
N ALA A 23 18.15 15.36 -64.68
CA ALA A 23 18.61 16.65 -64.19
C ALA A 23 18.31 17.79 -65.17
N SER A 24 17.52 18.77 -64.72
CA SER A 24 17.66 20.19 -65.08
C SER A 24 17.03 21.07 -63.99
N SER A 25 17.90 21.66 -63.15
CA SER A 25 17.70 22.80 -62.23
C SER A 25 16.40 22.95 -61.41
N GLU A 26 16.58 22.75 -60.10
CA GLU A 26 16.12 23.62 -59.01
C GLU A 26 14.60 23.88 -58.91
N TYR A 27 13.87 22.99 -58.24
CA TYR A 27 12.87 23.24 -57.18
C TYR A 27 12.15 21.90 -56.93
N ARG A 28 12.60 21.12 -55.93
CA ARG A 28 11.82 19.96 -55.46
C ARG A 28 10.52 20.50 -54.84
N THR A 29 9.39 20.34 -55.53
CA THR A 29 8.07 20.67 -54.98
C THR A 29 7.68 19.62 -53.95
N ILE A 30 8.18 19.78 -52.72
CA ILE A 30 7.78 18.92 -51.59
C ILE A 30 6.48 19.48 -51.04
N THR A 31 5.44 18.65 -50.95
CA THR A 31 4.15 19.07 -50.38
C THR A 31 4.32 19.44 -48.91
N LEU A 32 3.66 20.52 -48.46
CA LEU A 32 3.72 21.00 -47.07
C LEU A 32 3.43 19.89 -46.06
N ARG A 33 2.45 19.02 -46.36
CA ARG A 33 2.11 17.85 -45.54
C ARG A 33 3.29 16.93 -45.30
N GLY A 34 4.01 16.54 -46.35
CA GLY A 34 5.19 15.67 -46.24
C GLY A 34 6.35 16.32 -45.48
N MET A 35 6.53 17.65 -45.58
CA MET A 35 7.52 18.36 -44.77
C MET A 35 7.19 18.31 -43.27
N TYR A 36 5.95 18.63 -42.88
CA TYR A 36 5.53 18.59 -41.48
C TYR A 36 5.57 17.18 -40.90
N GLU A 37 5.18 16.16 -41.67
CA GLU A 37 5.25 14.76 -41.25
C GLU A 37 6.69 14.35 -40.95
N ASN A 38 7.64 14.60 -41.87
CA ASN A 38 9.03 14.26 -41.68
C ASN A 38 9.68 15.03 -40.52
N TRP A 39 9.48 16.35 -40.44
CA TRP A 39 10.05 17.15 -39.36
C TRP A 39 9.48 16.77 -37.99
N PHE A 40 8.19 16.46 -37.92
CA PHE A 40 7.58 16.00 -36.69
C PHE A 40 8.09 14.61 -36.29
N LEU A 41 8.27 13.70 -37.25
CA LEU A 41 8.77 12.36 -36.99
C LEU A 41 10.24 12.39 -36.52
N ASP A 42 11.09 13.20 -37.14
CA ASP A 42 12.48 13.41 -36.71
C ASP A 42 12.55 13.99 -35.29
N TYR A 43 11.77 15.02 -35.02
CA TYR A 43 11.69 15.64 -33.69
C TYR A 43 11.15 14.65 -32.64
N ALA A 44 10.06 13.95 -32.94
CA ALA A 44 9.45 12.99 -32.03
C ALA A 44 10.42 11.84 -31.72
N THR A 45 11.08 11.28 -32.75
CA THR A 45 12.07 10.22 -32.60
C THR A 45 13.23 10.68 -31.72
N TYR A 46 13.78 11.86 -31.97
CA TYR A 46 14.85 12.44 -31.15
C TYR A 46 14.41 12.64 -29.69
N VAL A 47 13.23 13.20 -29.44
CA VAL A 47 12.75 13.44 -28.07
C VAL A 47 12.50 12.14 -27.30
N ILE A 48 11.97 11.12 -27.99
CA ILE A 48 11.71 9.80 -27.40
C ILE A 48 13.03 9.11 -27.04
N MET A 49 13.97 9.02 -27.99
CA MET A 49 15.19 8.22 -27.88
C MET A 49 16.31 8.93 -27.12
N GLU A 50 16.50 10.24 -27.35
CA GLU A 50 17.69 10.97 -26.89
C GLU A 50 17.40 11.88 -25.68
N ARG A 51 16.20 11.82 -25.08
CA ARG A 51 15.83 12.72 -23.96
C ARG A 51 14.98 12.10 -22.86
N ALA A 52 13.81 11.56 -23.19
CA ALA A 52 12.75 11.36 -22.20
C ALA A 52 12.70 9.96 -21.56
N ILE A 53 12.92 8.91 -22.35
CA ILE A 53 12.77 7.51 -21.92
C ILE A 53 14.15 6.93 -21.60
N PRO A 54 14.33 6.17 -20.50
CA PRO A 54 15.62 5.54 -20.19
C PRO A 54 15.90 4.34 -21.10
N GLU A 55 17.17 4.03 -21.28
CA GLU A 55 17.61 2.81 -21.94
C GLU A 55 17.47 1.61 -20.99
N MET A 56 17.02 0.46 -21.50
CA MET A 56 16.85 -0.74 -20.68
C MET A 56 18.18 -1.29 -20.14
N ALA A 57 19.27 -1.14 -20.91
CA ALA A 57 20.57 -1.72 -20.55
C ALA A 57 21.20 -1.12 -19.28
N ASP A 58 21.04 0.19 -19.05
CA ASP A 58 21.63 0.88 -17.89
C ASP A 58 20.61 1.61 -17.00
N GLY A 59 19.37 1.75 -17.46
CA GLY A 59 18.32 2.44 -16.72
C GLY A 59 18.43 3.96 -16.72
N LEU A 60 19.31 4.53 -17.55
CA LEU A 60 19.62 5.96 -17.53
C LEU A 60 19.09 6.69 -18.75
N LYS A 61 18.68 7.94 -18.55
CA LYS A 61 18.48 8.89 -19.64
C LYS A 61 19.83 9.35 -20.20
N PRO A 62 19.89 9.80 -21.47
CA PRO A 62 21.15 10.25 -22.07
C PRO A 62 21.87 11.36 -21.30
N VAL A 63 21.14 12.32 -20.72
CA VAL A 63 21.74 13.39 -19.89
C VAL A 63 22.40 12.83 -18.63
N GLN A 64 21.77 11.84 -17.98
CA GLN A 64 22.28 11.21 -16.76
C GLN A 64 23.54 10.38 -17.07
N ARG A 65 23.54 9.65 -18.19
CA ARG A 65 24.69 8.89 -18.66
C ARG A 65 25.91 9.77 -18.94
N ARG A 66 25.70 10.86 -19.70
CA ARG A 66 26.76 11.83 -20.03
C ARG A 66 27.31 12.53 -18.79
N LEU A 67 26.44 12.88 -17.85
CA LEU A 67 26.81 13.46 -16.56
C LEU A 67 27.71 12.51 -15.76
N LEU A 68 27.28 11.26 -15.57
CA LEU A 68 28.06 10.25 -14.86
C LEU A 68 29.41 9.98 -15.54
N HIS A 69 29.44 9.94 -16.87
CA HIS A 69 30.70 9.81 -17.62
C HIS A 69 31.65 10.99 -17.39
N ALA A 70 31.16 12.23 -17.47
CA ALA A 70 31.97 13.41 -17.21
C ALA A 70 32.50 13.44 -15.76
N MET A 71 31.69 13.00 -14.80
CA MET A 71 32.12 12.84 -13.41
C MET A 71 33.20 11.77 -13.25
N TYR A 72 33.12 10.66 -13.99
CA TYR A 72 34.11 9.59 -13.96
C TYR A 72 35.46 10.02 -14.54
N GLU A 73 35.47 10.79 -15.64
CA GLU A 73 36.72 11.30 -16.22
C GLU A 73 37.46 12.29 -15.32
N MET A 74 36.74 13.02 -14.46
CA MET A 74 37.33 13.97 -13.51
C MET A 74 37.57 13.37 -12.12
N ASP A 75 37.21 12.11 -11.89
CA ASP A 75 37.23 11.53 -10.56
C ASP A 75 38.67 11.40 -10.05
N ASP A 76 38.96 12.11 -8.96
CA ASP A 76 40.20 12.05 -8.19
C ASP A 76 39.95 11.67 -6.72
N GLY A 77 38.71 11.22 -6.42
CA GLY A 77 38.21 10.89 -5.08
C GLY A 77 37.81 12.10 -4.23
N ARG A 78 38.02 13.34 -4.71
CA ARG A 78 37.65 14.57 -3.99
C ARG A 78 36.31 15.11 -4.46
N TYR A 79 35.73 15.97 -3.63
CA TYR A 79 34.53 16.70 -3.98
C TYR A 79 34.84 17.76 -5.04
N ASN A 80 34.04 17.75 -6.12
CA ASN A 80 34.13 18.70 -7.21
C ASN A 80 32.98 19.69 -7.14
N LYS A 81 33.26 20.97 -7.41
CA LYS A 81 32.22 22.00 -7.52
C LYS A 81 31.24 21.61 -8.62
N VAL A 82 29.94 21.66 -8.33
CA VAL A 82 28.90 21.27 -9.30
C VAL A 82 28.94 22.12 -10.57
N ALA A 83 29.28 23.42 -10.46
CA ALA A 83 29.51 24.27 -11.62
C ALA A 83 30.59 23.72 -12.58
N ASN A 84 31.66 23.11 -12.05
CA ASN A 84 32.69 22.47 -12.88
C ASN A 84 32.15 21.20 -13.55
N ILE A 85 31.42 20.36 -12.81
CA ILE A 85 30.78 19.13 -13.33
C ILE A 85 29.86 19.46 -14.51
N ILE A 86 29.02 20.49 -14.36
CA ILE A 86 28.13 20.96 -15.43
C ILE A 86 28.94 21.40 -16.65
N GLY A 87 29.98 22.22 -16.45
CA GLY A 87 30.85 22.68 -17.53
C GLY A 87 31.56 21.55 -18.29
N GLN A 88 32.00 20.49 -17.60
CA GLN A 88 32.60 19.32 -18.25
C GLN A 88 31.55 18.50 -19.01
N THR A 89 30.34 18.36 -18.45
CA THR A 89 29.25 17.60 -19.08
C THR A 89 28.81 18.23 -20.40
N MET A 90 28.94 19.55 -20.55
CA MET A 90 28.63 20.25 -21.81
C MET A 90 29.48 19.79 -23.01
N LYS A 91 30.65 19.19 -22.78
CA LYS A 91 31.45 18.56 -23.85
C LYS A 91 30.71 17.40 -24.53
N TYR A 92 29.78 16.78 -23.81
CA TYR A 92 29.00 15.63 -24.25
C TYR A 92 27.54 15.99 -24.51
N HIS A 93 26.99 16.95 -23.77
CA HIS A 93 25.57 17.31 -23.80
C HIS A 93 25.37 18.75 -24.31
N PRO A 94 24.95 18.96 -25.58
CA PRO A 94 24.85 20.28 -26.21
C PRO A 94 23.56 21.03 -25.82
N HIS A 95 23.18 20.98 -24.55
CA HIS A 95 21.99 21.65 -24.01
C HIS A 95 22.35 22.51 -22.79
N GLY A 96 21.41 23.35 -22.35
CA GLY A 96 21.66 24.35 -21.30
C GLY A 96 22.17 23.77 -19.98
N ASP A 97 22.97 24.58 -19.28
CA ASP A 97 23.50 24.30 -17.93
C ASP A 97 22.40 23.91 -16.94
N GLN A 98 21.27 24.60 -16.99
CA GLN A 98 20.14 24.37 -16.10
C GLN A 98 19.65 22.92 -16.16
N SER A 99 19.46 22.34 -17.35
CA SER A 99 18.97 20.96 -17.49
C SER A 99 19.96 19.91 -16.95
N ILE A 100 21.26 20.19 -17.09
CA ILE A 100 22.33 19.32 -16.55
C ILE A 100 22.37 19.44 -15.03
N GLY A 101 22.29 20.67 -14.50
CA GLY A 101 22.25 20.95 -13.07
C GLY A 101 21.05 20.28 -12.38
N ASP A 102 19.86 20.41 -12.95
CA ASP A 102 18.64 19.80 -12.43
C ASP A 102 18.74 18.26 -12.42
N ALA A 103 19.29 17.66 -13.48
CA ALA A 103 19.50 16.21 -13.55
C ALA A 103 20.50 15.72 -12.49
N LEU A 104 21.56 16.49 -12.23
CA LEU A 104 22.55 16.18 -11.20
C LEU A 104 21.95 16.28 -9.80
N ILE A 105 21.19 17.34 -9.51
CA ILE A 105 20.50 17.51 -8.22
C ILE A 105 19.54 16.34 -7.98
N GLN A 106 18.73 15.98 -8.97
CA GLN A 106 17.80 14.84 -8.86
C GLN A 106 18.50 13.50 -8.63
N LEU A 107 19.67 13.27 -9.25
CA LEU A 107 20.46 12.06 -9.00
C LEU A 107 21.13 12.08 -7.62
N GLY A 108 21.59 13.25 -7.18
CA GLY A 108 22.21 13.45 -5.87
C GLY A 108 21.24 13.22 -4.71
N GLN A 109 20.02 13.73 -4.82
CA GLN A 109 18.96 13.53 -3.81
C GLN A 109 18.55 12.06 -3.62
N LYS A 110 18.94 11.16 -4.54
CA LYS A 110 18.71 9.73 -4.38
C LYS A 110 19.77 9.01 -3.54
N GLU A 111 20.86 9.69 -3.17
CA GLU A 111 21.90 9.22 -2.25
C GLU A 111 22.52 7.84 -2.57
N LEU A 112 22.49 7.45 -3.86
CA LEU A 112 23.00 6.14 -4.32
C LEU A 112 24.27 6.27 -5.16
N LEU A 113 24.22 7.07 -6.23
CA LEU A 113 25.31 7.17 -7.21
C LEU A 113 26.30 8.31 -6.94
N ILE A 114 25.86 9.30 -6.17
CA ILE A 114 26.56 10.58 -6.01
C ILE A 114 26.59 10.91 -4.52
N ASP A 115 27.79 11.17 -4.01
CA ASP A 115 27.97 11.74 -2.68
C ASP A 115 27.85 13.27 -2.80
N CYS A 116 26.99 13.86 -1.96
CA CYS A 116 26.65 15.27 -2.02
C CYS A 116 27.21 16.04 -0.81
N GLN A 117 27.67 17.28 -1.02
CA GLN A 117 28.07 18.22 0.03
C GLN A 117 27.46 19.61 -0.21
N GLY A 118 26.96 20.23 0.86
CA GLY A 118 26.25 21.51 0.83
C GLY A 118 24.73 21.36 0.86
N ASN A 119 23.98 22.43 0.55
CA ASN A 119 22.51 22.39 0.50
C ASN A 119 22.02 21.93 -0.89
N TRP A 120 21.58 20.68 -0.99
CA TRP A 120 21.07 20.04 -2.21
C TRP A 120 19.53 20.13 -2.36
N GLY A 121 18.90 21.00 -1.58
CA GLY A 121 17.44 21.11 -1.50
C GLY A 121 16.86 20.06 -0.58
N ASN A 122 15.54 20.07 -0.41
CA ASN A 122 14.85 19.16 0.47
C ASN A 122 13.61 18.58 -0.23
N ILE A 123 13.57 17.25 -0.36
CA ILE A 123 12.49 16.52 -1.03
C ILE A 123 11.14 16.64 -0.29
N PHE A 124 11.17 16.89 1.02
CA PHE A 124 9.98 17.01 1.85
C PHE A 124 9.37 18.40 1.74
N THR A 125 10.16 19.46 1.84
CA THR A 125 9.65 20.85 1.79
C THR A 125 9.46 21.36 0.36
N GLY A 126 10.22 20.80 -0.60
CA GLY A 126 10.31 21.29 -1.97
C GLY A 126 11.33 22.42 -2.14
N ASP A 127 12.17 22.68 -1.13
CA ASP A 127 13.19 23.72 -1.20
C ASP A 127 14.20 23.44 -2.29
N GLN A 128 14.51 24.45 -3.09
CA GLN A 128 15.49 24.35 -4.17
C GLN A 128 16.90 24.20 -3.62
N ALA A 129 17.73 23.46 -4.35
CA ALA A 129 19.16 23.37 -4.06
C ALA A 129 19.84 24.75 -4.17
N ALA A 130 20.92 24.92 -3.40
CA ALA A 130 21.76 26.09 -3.56
C ALA A 130 22.41 26.11 -4.95
N ALA A 131 22.76 27.30 -5.42
CA ALA A 131 23.34 27.46 -6.75
C ALA A 131 24.60 26.58 -6.96
N PRO A 132 24.85 26.04 -8.17
CA PRO A 132 25.97 25.13 -8.50
C PRO A 132 27.37 25.52 -8.02
N ARG A 133 27.60 26.80 -7.74
CA ARG A 133 28.87 27.33 -7.22
C ARG A 133 29.11 27.05 -5.73
N TYR A 134 28.06 26.72 -4.97
CA TYR A 134 28.12 26.52 -3.52
C TYR A 134 28.09 25.04 -3.11
N ILE A 135 27.54 24.18 -3.96
CA ILE A 135 27.43 22.74 -3.72
C ILE A 135 28.55 21.97 -4.42
N GLU A 136 28.88 20.82 -3.85
CA GLU A 136 29.93 19.94 -4.33
C GLU A 136 29.44 18.49 -4.40
N ALA A 137 29.95 17.73 -5.37
CA ALA A 137 29.57 16.35 -5.61
C ALA A 137 30.78 15.50 -5.98
N ARG A 138 30.70 14.19 -5.76
CA ARG A 138 31.58 13.18 -6.34
C ARG A 138 30.83 11.87 -6.58
N LEU A 139 31.41 10.94 -7.33
CA LEU A 139 30.84 9.61 -7.47
C LEU A 139 30.92 8.86 -6.14
N SER A 140 29.87 8.11 -5.81
CA SER A 140 29.87 7.23 -4.64
C SER A 140 30.77 6.01 -4.90
N LYS A 141 31.21 5.35 -3.82
CA LYS A 141 31.97 4.09 -3.93
C LYS A 141 31.18 3.00 -4.67
N PHE A 142 29.87 2.96 -4.44
CA PHE A 142 28.95 2.08 -5.15
C PHE A 142 28.98 2.34 -6.66
N SER A 143 28.91 3.62 -7.07
CA SER A 143 28.92 4.02 -8.47
C SER A 143 30.19 3.56 -9.19
N LEU A 144 31.36 3.80 -8.59
CA LEU A 144 32.67 3.43 -9.16
C LEU A 144 32.81 1.92 -9.42
N GLU A 145 32.24 1.09 -8.56
CA GLU A 145 32.35 -0.37 -8.64
C GLU A 145 31.28 -1.02 -9.54
N VAL A 146 30.08 -0.44 -9.57
CA VAL A 146 28.91 -1.05 -10.21
C VAL A 146 28.60 -0.48 -11.59
N VAL A 147 28.85 0.82 -11.81
CA VAL A 147 28.40 1.53 -13.03
C VAL A 147 29.47 1.55 -14.12
N PHE A 148 30.75 1.57 -13.75
CA PHE A 148 31.84 1.83 -14.68
C PHE A 148 32.75 0.64 -14.89
N ASN A 149 33.04 0.33 -16.15
CA ASN A 149 34.13 -0.55 -16.56
C ASN A 149 34.62 -0.17 -17.96
N PRO A 150 35.78 0.52 -18.09
CA PRO A 150 36.28 0.98 -19.38
C PRO A 150 36.54 -0.15 -20.40
N LYS A 151 36.85 -1.36 -19.94
CA LYS A 151 37.19 -2.51 -20.80
C LYS A 151 35.96 -3.14 -21.47
N THR A 152 34.79 -3.09 -20.81
CA THR A 152 33.53 -3.63 -21.34
C THR A 152 32.64 -2.56 -21.99
N THR A 153 32.94 -1.28 -21.77
CA THR A 153 32.17 -0.15 -22.30
C THR A 153 32.30 -0.02 -23.81
N GLN A 154 31.17 0.12 -24.50
CA GLN A 154 31.12 0.46 -25.92
C GLN A 154 31.13 1.98 -26.11
N TRP A 155 32.03 2.46 -26.96
CA TRP A 155 32.30 3.87 -27.16
C TRP A 155 31.75 4.38 -28.49
N LYS A 156 31.15 5.57 -28.48
CA LYS A 156 30.83 6.36 -29.68
C LYS A 156 31.49 7.73 -29.60
N LEU A 157 31.57 8.44 -30.73
CA LEU A 157 32.07 9.82 -30.73
C LEU A 157 31.02 10.78 -30.13
N SER A 158 31.50 11.82 -29.45
CA SER A 158 30.67 12.94 -29.01
C SER A 158 30.03 13.67 -30.20
N TYR A 159 29.02 14.51 -29.92
CA TYR A 159 28.31 15.26 -30.96
C TYR A 159 29.22 16.18 -31.80
N ASP A 160 30.35 16.63 -31.24
CA ASP A 160 31.36 17.45 -31.91
C ASP A 160 32.57 16.65 -32.44
N GLY A 161 32.57 15.32 -32.25
CA GLY A 161 33.61 14.40 -32.72
C GLY A 161 34.95 14.49 -31.97
N ARG A 162 35.07 15.29 -30.91
CA ARG A 162 36.34 15.52 -30.21
C ARG A 162 36.63 14.52 -29.10
N ASN A 163 35.59 14.03 -28.44
CA ASN A 163 35.70 13.10 -27.31
C ASN A 163 34.97 11.79 -27.65
N LYS A 164 35.16 10.77 -26.80
CA LYS A 164 34.38 9.53 -26.86
C LYS A 164 33.40 9.53 -25.69
N GLU A 165 32.18 9.08 -25.92
CA GLU A 165 31.16 8.88 -24.88
C GLU A 165 30.64 7.44 -24.91
N PRO A 166 30.19 6.89 -23.76
CA PRO A 166 29.60 5.56 -23.73
C PRO A 166 28.25 5.54 -24.47
N VAL A 167 27.99 4.48 -25.22
CA VAL A 167 26.65 4.21 -25.77
C VAL A 167 25.69 3.95 -24.60
N THR A 168 26.07 3.00 -23.74
CA THR A 168 25.45 2.65 -22.46
C THR A 168 26.54 2.40 -21.43
N LEU A 169 26.21 2.55 -20.14
CA LEU A 169 27.12 2.20 -19.05
C LEU A 169 26.97 0.71 -18.69
N PRO A 170 28.06 -0.03 -18.43
CA PRO A 170 28.01 -1.45 -18.07
C PRO A 170 27.57 -1.64 -16.61
N VAL A 171 26.32 -1.33 -16.30
CA VAL A 171 25.78 -1.34 -14.93
C VAL A 171 25.52 -2.78 -14.47
N LYS A 172 26.23 -3.21 -13.42
CA LYS A 172 26.13 -4.56 -12.83
C LYS A 172 25.13 -4.64 -11.66
N PHE A 173 23.99 -3.96 -11.80
CA PHE A 173 22.94 -3.86 -10.78
C PHE A 173 21.63 -3.33 -11.42
N PRO A 174 20.42 -3.73 -10.94
CA PRO A 174 19.13 -3.24 -11.46
C PRO A 174 18.84 -1.78 -11.08
N LEU A 175 19.65 -0.85 -11.60
CA LEU A 175 19.64 0.58 -11.24
C LEU A 175 18.32 1.27 -11.60
N LEU A 176 17.71 0.92 -12.75
CA LEU A 176 16.45 1.49 -13.20
C LEU A 176 15.35 1.36 -12.13
N LEU A 177 15.22 0.16 -11.55
CA LEU A 177 14.20 -0.13 -10.55
C LEU A 177 14.54 0.46 -9.19
N ALA A 178 15.83 0.48 -8.82
CA ALA A 178 16.25 1.07 -7.55
C ALA A 178 15.98 2.58 -7.49
N GLN A 179 16.23 3.29 -8.60
CA GLN A 179 16.07 4.73 -8.65
C GLN A 179 14.67 5.18 -9.09
N GLY A 180 13.97 4.37 -9.88
CA GLY A 180 12.79 4.81 -10.61
C GLY A 180 13.09 5.89 -11.66
N VAL A 181 12.13 6.12 -12.55
CA VAL A 181 12.22 7.14 -13.59
C VAL A 181 10.86 7.78 -13.82
N GLU A 182 10.86 9.07 -14.12
CA GLU A 182 9.71 9.76 -14.68
C GLU A 182 10.15 10.52 -15.92
N GLY A 183 9.46 10.31 -17.04
CA GLY A 183 9.81 10.88 -18.33
C GLY A 183 8.59 11.03 -19.22
N ILE A 184 8.46 12.18 -19.87
CA ILE A 184 7.35 12.47 -20.80
C ILE A 184 7.97 12.78 -22.16
N ALA A 185 7.50 12.07 -23.18
CA ALA A 185 7.91 12.21 -24.56
C ALA A 185 6.70 12.54 -25.45
N VAL A 186 6.92 12.72 -26.75
CA VAL A 186 5.83 12.94 -27.71
C VAL A 186 4.98 11.68 -27.80
N GLY A 187 3.75 11.73 -27.27
CA GLY A 187 2.80 10.61 -27.31
C GLY A 187 3.09 9.45 -26.35
N LEU A 188 4.18 9.51 -25.57
CA LEU A 188 4.59 8.47 -24.62
C LEU A 188 4.93 9.06 -23.26
N ALA A 189 4.72 8.27 -22.21
CA ALA A 189 5.18 8.58 -20.86
C ALA A 189 5.81 7.33 -20.25
N SER A 190 6.79 7.54 -19.38
CA SER A 190 7.40 6.53 -18.54
C SER A 190 7.32 6.97 -17.09
N LYS A 191 6.75 6.13 -16.24
CA LYS A 191 6.66 6.34 -14.79
C LYS A 191 6.93 5.00 -14.11
N ILE A 192 8.21 4.74 -13.84
CA ILE A 192 8.71 3.57 -13.13
C ILE A 192 9.00 4.02 -11.70
N LEU A 193 8.41 3.32 -10.74
CA LEU A 193 8.51 3.66 -9.32
C LEU A 193 9.79 3.03 -8.72
N PRO A 194 10.43 3.69 -7.75
CA PRO A 194 11.60 3.15 -7.07
C PRO A 194 11.25 1.91 -6.24
N HIS A 195 12.20 1.00 -6.09
CA HIS A 195 12.11 -0.25 -5.33
C HIS A 195 13.27 -0.35 -4.34
N ASN A 196 13.09 -1.16 -3.30
CA ASN A 196 14.10 -1.31 -2.26
C ASN A 196 15.37 -2.02 -2.79
N PHE A 197 16.53 -1.47 -2.46
CA PHE A 197 17.84 -1.99 -2.89
C PHE A 197 18.06 -3.46 -2.50
N ASN A 198 17.78 -3.81 -1.24
CA ASN A 198 18.02 -5.16 -0.73
C ASN A 198 17.02 -6.18 -1.30
N GLU A 199 15.78 -5.77 -1.53
CA GLU A 199 14.79 -6.62 -2.18
C GLU A 199 15.15 -6.92 -3.63
N LEU A 200 15.67 -5.94 -4.37
CA LEU A 200 16.14 -6.16 -5.74
C LEU A 200 17.29 -7.18 -5.79
N ILE A 201 18.23 -7.12 -4.84
CA ILE A 201 19.32 -8.10 -4.73
C ILE A 201 18.78 -9.50 -4.43
N LYS A 202 17.92 -9.63 -3.42
CA LYS A 202 17.30 -10.90 -3.06
C LYS A 202 16.49 -11.47 -4.24
N ALA A 203 15.76 -10.62 -4.95
CA ALA A 203 14.98 -11.02 -6.12
C ALA A 203 15.88 -11.42 -7.31
N SER A 204 16.99 -10.72 -7.56
CA SER A 204 17.99 -11.14 -8.55
C SER A 204 18.59 -12.51 -8.22
N ILE A 205 18.92 -12.79 -6.96
CA ILE A 205 19.40 -14.11 -6.53
C ILE A 205 18.32 -15.18 -6.76
N LYS A 206 17.06 -14.90 -6.41
CA LYS A 206 15.93 -15.80 -6.70
C LYS A 206 15.75 -16.07 -8.19
N ILE A 207 15.88 -15.06 -9.05
CA ILE A 207 15.84 -15.22 -10.50
C ILE A 207 16.92 -16.21 -10.97
N LEU A 208 18.15 -16.06 -10.46
CA LEU A 208 19.27 -16.94 -10.80
C LEU A 208 19.04 -18.39 -10.32
N ASN A 209 18.33 -18.58 -9.21
CA ASN A 209 17.93 -19.88 -8.70
C ASN A 209 16.64 -20.44 -9.34
N ASN A 210 16.04 -19.73 -10.31
CA ASN A 210 14.74 -20.05 -10.91
C ASN A 210 13.57 -20.13 -9.90
N GLU A 211 13.62 -19.30 -8.86
CA GLU A 211 12.56 -19.17 -7.85
C GLU A 211 11.61 -18.01 -8.16
N ASP A 212 10.38 -18.12 -7.65
CA ASP A 212 9.39 -17.05 -7.73
C ASP A 212 9.73 -15.88 -6.78
N PHE A 213 9.47 -14.66 -7.25
CA PHE A 213 9.70 -13.44 -6.52
C PHE A 213 8.61 -12.41 -6.79
N GLU A 214 8.42 -11.52 -5.82
CA GLU A 214 7.60 -10.34 -5.96
C GLU A 214 8.38 -9.14 -5.40
N ILE A 215 8.24 -8.00 -6.06
CA ILE A 215 8.83 -6.74 -5.65
C ILE A 215 7.75 -5.67 -5.66
N PHE A 216 7.79 -4.79 -4.67
CA PHE A 216 6.86 -3.67 -4.55
C PHE A 216 7.64 -2.36 -4.40
N PRO A 217 7.06 -1.24 -4.83
CA PRO A 217 7.73 0.05 -4.70
C PRO A 217 8.13 0.39 -3.26
N ASP A 218 9.22 1.12 -3.13
CA ASP A 218 9.72 1.65 -1.86
C ASP A 218 10.11 3.10 -2.07
N PHE A 219 9.50 4.00 -1.31
CA PHE A 219 9.63 5.43 -1.52
C PHE A 219 10.55 6.06 -0.49
N GLN A 220 11.40 6.99 -0.93
CA GLN A 220 12.31 7.73 -0.06
C GLN A 220 11.58 8.53 1.03
N THR A 221 10.33 8.92 0.79
CA THR A 221 9.47 9.64 1.72
C THR A 221 8.78 8.74 2.75
N GLY A 222 8.96 7.42 2.69
CA GLY A 222 8.28 6.46 3.56
C GLY A 222 6.79 6.37 3.23
N GLY A 223 5.95 6.51 4.26
CA GLY A 223 4.50 6.49 4.14
C GLY A 223 3.91 5.09 4.09
N LEU A 224 2.59 5.04 3.96
CA LEU A 224 1.83 3.81 3.78
C LEU A 224 1.50 3.65 2.30
N ALA A 225 1.63 2.45 1.73
CA ALA A 225 1.26 2.18 0.34
C ALA A 225 0.37 0.94 0.19
N ASP A 226 -0.69 1.08 -0.60
CA ASP A 226 -1.52 -0.02 -1.05
C ASP A 226 -1.20 -0.35 -2.52
N CYS A 227 -0.53 -1.48 -2.70
CA CYS A 227 -0.08 -2.00 -3.99
C CYS A 227 -1.00 -3.10 -4.56
N SER A 228 -2.19 -3.33 -4.00
CA SER A 228 -3.13 -4.38 -4.46
C SER A 228 -3.48 -4.26 -5.95
N LYS A 229 -3.48 -3.05 -6.51
CA LYS A 229 -3.75 -2.76 -7.93
C LYS A 229 -2.51 -2.33 -8.70
N TYR A 230 -1.30 -2.62 -8.20
CA TYR A 230 -0.05 -2.17 -8.83
C TYR A 230 0.15 -2.68 -10.26
N ASN A 231 -0.38 -3.87 -10.57
CA ASN A 231 -0.28 -4.50 -11.89
C ASN A 231 1.17 -4.55 -12.42
N ARG A 232 2.13 -4.83 -11.54
CA ARG A 232 3.57 -4.93 -11.86
C ARG A 232 4.10 -3.72 -12.67
N GLY A 233 3.61 -2.52 -12.34
CA GLY A 233 4.07 -1.27 -12.96
C GLY A 233 3.56 -1.02 -14.40
N LEU A 234 2.72 -1.90 -14.95
CA LEU A 234 2.14 -1.71 -16.27
C LEU A 234 1.08 -0.61 -16.29
N ARG A 235 0.86 -0.04 -17.48
CA ARG A 235 -0.21 0.94 -17.72
C ARG A 235 -1.56 0.38 -17.29
N GLY A 236 -2.32 1.19 -16.55
CA GLY A 236 -3.60 0.80 -15.96
C GLY A 236 -3.49 0.28 -14.52
N GLY A 237 -2.26 0.02 -14.04
CA GLY A 237 -2.00 -0.15 -12.62
C GLY A 237 -2.28 1.13 -11.83
N LYS A 238 -2.51 0.98 -10.53
CA LYS A 238 -2.76 2.07 -9.59
C LYS A 238 -2.22 1.70 -8.20
N ILE A 239 -1.51 2.64 -7.58
CA ILE A 239 -1.08 2.56 -6.18
C ILE A 239 -1.72 3.70 -5.43
N ARG A 240 -2.21 3.43 -4.22
CA ARG A 240 -2.58 4.48 -3.27
C ARG A 240 -1.44 4.66 -2.28
N VAL A 241 -1.04 5.90 -2.03
CA VAL A 241 -0.03 6.23 -1.02
C VAL A 241 -0.63 7.20 -0.02
N ARG A 242 -0.53 6.87 1.26
CA ARG A 242 -1.05 7.66 2.38
C ARG A 242 0.07 8.24 3.22
N ALA A 243 -0.21 9.43 3.75
CA ALA A 243 0.56 10.06 4.81
C ALA A 243 0.38 9.25 6.11
N ARG A 244 1.44 9.18 6.93
CA ARG A 244 1.34 8.61 8.27
C ARG A 244 0.82 9.68 9.22
N ILE A 245 -0.36 9.45 9.78
CA ILE A 245 -1.01 10.39 10.70
C ILE A 245 -1.09 9.73 12.08
N VAL A 246 -0.45 10.34 13.07
CA VAL A 246 -0.44 9.90 14.46
C VAL A 246 -1.34 10.82 15.28
N GLN A 247 -2.23 10.23 16.06
CA GLN A 247 -3.03 10.98 17.02
C GLN A 247 -2.21 11.25 18.29
N LEU A 248 -1.81 12.51 18.51
CA LEU A 248 -1.12 12.91 19.75
C LEU A 248 -2.09 13.07 20.92
N ASP A 249 -3.24 13.73 20.67
CA ASP A 249 -4.29 13.94 21.66
C ASP A 249 -5.68 14.05 21.00
N LYS A 250 -6.72 14.39 21.77
CA LYS A 250 -8.11 14.52 21.24
C LYS A 250 -8.32 15.73 20.32
N LYS A 251 -7.34 16.61 20.18
CA LYS A 251 -7.39 17.90 19.48
C LYS A 251 -6.22 18.11 18.52
N THR A 252 -5.23 17.23 18.50
CA THR A 252 -4.00 17.40 17.74
C THR A 252 -3.63 16.10 17.03
N LEU A 253 -3.48 16.19 15.72
CA LEU A 253 -2.94 15.15 14.86
C LEU A 253 -1.54 15.58 14.40
N ALA A 254 -0.62 14.63 14.27
CA ALA A 254 0.70 14.86 13.71
C ALA A 254 0.87 14.04 12.45
N ILE A 255 1.22 14.70 11.34
CA ILE A 255 1.62 14.03 10.10
C ILE A 255 3.14 13.87 10.15
N THR A 256 3.60 12.62 10.22
CA THR A 256 5.03 12.29 10.39
C THR A 256 5.70 11.83 9.11
N GLU A 257 4.93 11.43 8.10
CA GLU A 257 5.41 11.02 6.78
C GLU A 257 4.41 11.49 5.72
N ILE A 258 4.92 11.90 4.55
CA ILE A 258 4.11 12.41 3.43
C ILE A 258 4.11 11.45 2.24
N PRO A 259 3.06 11.46 1.40
CA PRO A 259 3.02 10.61 0.23
C PRO A 259 4.08 10.97 -0.81
N TYR A 260 4.49 9.96 -1.58
CA TYR A 260 5.49 10.14 -2.63
C TYR A 260 5.05 11.15 -3.70
N GLY A 261 5.91 12.14 -3.95
CA GLY A 261 5.65 13.21 -4.92
C GLY A 261 4.88 14.42 -4.37
N VAL A 262 4.59 14.44 -3.06
CA VAL A 262 3.94 15.56 -2.37
C VAL A 262 4.97 16.23 -1.46
N THR A 263 4.90 17.56 -1.32
CA THR A 263 5.70 18.33 -0.36
C THR A 263 4.87 18.77 0.84
N THR A 264 5.50 19.15 1.96
CA THR A 264 4.81 19.69 3.14
C THR A 264 4.00 20.92 2.77
N SER A 265 4.56 21.82 1.98
CA SER A 265 3.88 23.02 1.48
C SER A 265 2.63 22.66 0.67
N SER A 266 2.73 21.76 -0.33
CA SER A 266 1.58 21.38 -1.14
C SER A 266 0.52 20.64 -0.32
N LEU A 267 0.95 19.81 0.63
CA LEU A 267 0.05 19.10 1.53
C LEU A 267 -0.73 20.08 2.41
N ILE A 268 -0.04 21.03 3.04
CA ILE A 268 -0.65 22.07 3.88
C ILE A 268 -1.64 22.90 3.05
N ASP A 269 -1.28 23.32 1.84
CA ASP A 269 -2.18 24.05 0.94
C ASP A 269 -3.43 23.24 0.59
N SER A 270 -3.29 21.92 0.37
CA SER A 270 -4.43 21.03 0.11
C SER A 270 -5.38 20.95 1.32
N ILE A 271 -4.83 20.91 2.55
CA ILE A 271 -5.60 20.88 3.79
C ILE A 271 -6.31 22.22 4.01
N LEU A 272 -5.62 23.34 3.82
CA LEU A 272 -6.21 24.68 3.92
C LEU A 272 -7.33 24.88 2.90
N THR A 273 -7.12 24.43 1.66
CA THR A 273 -8.15 24.48 0.61
C THR A 273 -9.38 23.63 0.97
N ALA A 274 -9.18 22.45 1.57
CA ALA A 274 -10.27 21.61 2.03
C ALA A 274 -11.03 22.23 3.22
N ASN A 275 -10.31 22.94 4.10
CA ASN A 275 -10.89 23.69 5.21
C ASN A 275 -11.70 24.91 4.73
N ASP A 276 -11.19 25.66 3.76
CA ASP A 276 -11.89 26.81 3.16
C ASP A 276 -13.17 26.39 2.42
N LYS A 277 -13.16 25.19 1.82
CA LYS A 277 -14.35 24.55 1.23
C LYS A 277 -15.30 23.95 2.27
N GLY A 278 -14.96 24.04 3.57
CA GLY A 278 -15.75 23.53 4.68
C GLY A 278 -15.81 21.99 4.76
N LYS A 279 -14.98 21.27 3.99
CA LYS A 279 -14.93 19.79 4.00
C LYS A 279 -14.32 19.24 5.28
N ILE A 280 -13.34 19.96 5.81
CA ILE A 280 -12.62 19.65 7.04
C ILE A 280 -12.73 20.87 7.97
N LYS A 281 -12.73 20.64 9.28
CA LYS A 281 -12.73 21.71 10.29
C LYS A 281 -11.45 21.66 11.12
N ILE A 282 -10.50 22.49 10.75
CA ILE A 282 -9.24 22.66 11.47
C ILE A 282 -9.16 24.05 12.09
N ARG A 283 -8.49 24.15 13.23
CA ARG A 283 -8.26 25.41 13.94
C ARG A 283 -6.99 26.10 13.47
N LYS A 284 -5.90 25.33 13.34
CA LYS A 284 -4.56 25.81 12.98
C LYS A 284 -3.72 24.64 12.46
N ILE A 285 -2.79 24.93 11.56
CA ILE A 285 -1.72 24.02 11.16
C ILE A 285 -0.39 24.66 11.59
N GLU A 286 0.54 23.85 12.11
CA GLU A 286 1.92 24.23 12.39
C GLU A 286 2.86 23.28 11.63
N ASP A 287 3.81 23.84 10.90
CA ASP A 287 4.86 23.07 10.21
C ASP A 287 6.16 23.20 11.00
N ASN A 288 6.58 22.10 11.62
CA ASN A 288 7.84 21.97 12.36
C ASN A 288 8.85 21.11 11.60
N THR A 289 8.63 20.89 10.30
CA THR A 289 9.47 20.02 9.47
C THR A 289 10.90 20.55 9.40
N ALA A 290 11.85 19.68 9.71
CA ALA A 290 13.28 19.93 9.60
C ALA A 290 13.95 18.78 8.85
N GLU A 291 14.69 17.92 9.57
CA GLU A 291 15.20 16.66 9.03
C GLU A 291 14.07 15.64 8.84
N ASN A 292 13.13 15.59 9.79
CA ASN A 292 11.94 14.76 9.73
C ASN A 292 10.70 15.63 9.49
N VAL A 293 9.71 15.07 8.79
CA VAL A 293 8.41 15.70 8.58
C VAL A 293 7.66 15.74 9.91
N GLU A 294 7.20 16.93 10.28
CA GLU A 294 6.29 17.09 11.42
C GLU A 294 5.30 18.23 11.13
N ILE A 295 4.07 17.85 10.75
CA ILE A 295 2.99 18.81 10.54
C ILE A 295 1.92 18.58 11.59
N LEU A 296 1.73 19.55 12.49
CA LEU A 296 0.73 19.50 13.54
C LEU A 296 -0.58 20.11 13.05
N VAL A 297 -1.63 19.30 13.04
CA VAL A 297 -2.99 19.70 12.65
C VAL A 297 -3.84 19.79 13.91
N HIS A 298 -4.17 21.01 14.31
CA HIS A 298 -5.06 21.26 15.46
C HIS A 298 -6.52 21.22 15.00
N ILE A 299 -7.28 20.28 15.54
CA ILE A 299 -8.68 20.01 15.22
C ILE A 299 -9.59 21.06 15.90
N ALA A 300 -10.69 21.42 15.24
CA ALA A 300 -11.72 22.27 15.83
C ALA A 300 -12.47 21.57 16.99
N SER A 301 -12.90 22.34 17.99
CA SER A 301 -13.66 21.80 19.12
C SER A 301 -14.96 21.13 18.66
N GLY A 302 -15.20 19.90 19.13
CA GLY A 302 -16.43 19.15 18.86
C GLY A 302 -16.37 18.19 17.65
N VAL A 303 -15.22 18.07 16.98
CA VAL A 303 -15.01 17.10 15.89
C VAL A 303 -14.16 15.93 16.40
N SER A 304 -14.49 14.71 15.98
CA SER A 304 -13.71 13.52 16.33
C SER A 304 -12.37 13.49 15.58
N PRO A 305 -11.24 13.15 16.23
CA PRO A 305 -9.95 12.91 15.58
C PRO A 305 -10.04 11.88 14.46
N ASP A 306 -10.71 10.76 14.70
CA ASP A 306 -10.82 9.65 13.72
C ASP A 306 -11.56 10.10 12.45
N GLN A 307 -12.67 10.83 12.61
CA GLN A 307 -13.40 11.42 11.48
C GLN A 307 -12.56 12.45 10.74
N THR A 308 -11.70 13.19 11.45
CA THR A 308 -10.80 14.16 10.82
C THR A 308 -9.70 13.47 10.02
N ILE A 309 -9.15 12.36 10.52
CA ILE A 309 -8.17 11.54 9.80
C ILE A 309 -8.78 11.03 8.49
N ASP A 310 -10.00 10.46 8.54
CA ASP A 310 -10.70 10.01 7.34
C ASP A 310 -10.95 11.16 6.37
N ALA A 311 -11.28 12.36 6.88
CA ALA A 311 -11.53 13.53 6.06
C ALA A 311 -10.24 14.03 5.39
N LEU A 312 -9.13 14.01 6.11
CA LEU A 312 -7.81 14.32 5.57
C LEU A 312 -7.48 13.36 4.42
N TYR A 313 -7.63 12.05 4.59
CA TYR A 313 -7.39 11.10 3.50
C TYR A 313 -8.35 11.28 2.32
N ALA A 314 -9.63 11.59 2.55
CA ALA A 314 -10.62 11.68 1.48
C ALA A 314 -10.55 12.98 0.65
N PHE A 315 -10.15 14.10 1.27
CA PHE A 315 -10.29 15.44 0.68
C PHE A 315 -8.98 16.20 0.48
N THR A 316 -7.85 15.63 0.89
CA THR A 316 -6.54 16.30 0.81
C THR A 316 -5.50 15.39 0.19
N ASP A 317 -4.32 15.93 -0.09
CA ASP A 317 -3.18 15.15 -0.61
C ASP A 317 -2.54 14.25 0.47
N CYS A 318 -3.20 14.05 1.62
CA CYS A 318 -2.82 13.01 2.59
C CYS A 318 -3.01 11.60 2.02
N GLU A 319 -3.83 11.41 0.97
CA GLU A 319 -3.87 10.20 0.16
C GLU A 319 -3.75 10.58 -1.32
N VAL A 320 -2.76 10.03 -2.02
CA VAL A 320 -2.57 10.25 -3.45
C VAL A 320 -2.62 8.95 -4.24
N ASN A 321 -3.09 9.06 -5.47
CA ASN A 321 -3.18 7.96 -6.41
C ASN A 321 -2.06 8.07 -7.45
N ILE A 322 -1.18 7.09 -7.48
CA ILE A 322 -0.05 7.02 -8.42
C ILE A 322 -0.36 5.98 -9.49
N SER A 323 -0.32 6.39 -10.75
CA SER A 323 -0.50 5.50 -11.90
C SER A 323 0.86 5.20 -12.54
N PRO A 324 1.42 3.98 -12.35
CA PRO A 324 2.65 3.60 -13.02
C PRO A 324 2.46 3.42 -14.53
N ASN A 325 3.56 3.54 -15.26
CA ASN A 325 3.62 3.28 -16.69
C ASN A 325 5.05 2.89 -17.07
N ALA A 326 5.39 1.61 -16.94
CA ALA A 326 6.74 1.12 -17.23
C ALA A 326 7.01 1.08 -18.75
N THR A 327 7.74 2.10 -19.22
CA THR A 327 8.18 2.24 -20.62
C THR A 327 9.68 2.46 -20.65
N VAL A 328 10.41 1.67 -21.43
CA VAL A 328 11.86 1.77 -21.63
C VAL A 328 12.22 1.70 -23.11
N ILE A 329 13.44 2.08 -23.47
CA ILE A 329 13.99 1.77 -24.79
C ILE A 329 14.64 0.39 -24.74
N LEU A 330 14.19 -0.52 -25.60
CA LEU A 330 14.74 -1.86 -25.77
C LEU A 330 15.04 -2.06 -27.26
N ASN A 331 16.30 -2.38 -27.59
CA ASN A 331 16.75 -2.60 -28.96
C ASN A 331 16.39 -1.45 -29.92
N GLY A 332 16.54 -0.20 -29.45
CA GLY A 332 16.28 1.00 -30.25
C GLY A 332 14.80 1.34 -30.43
N LYS A 333 13.88 0.68 -29.72
CA LYS A 333 12.43 0.93 -29.78
C LYS A 333 11.82 1.08 -28.39
N PRO A 334 10.81 1.96 -28.20
CA PRO A 334 10.04 1.99 -26.96
C PRO A 334 9.29 0.68 -26.74
N ALA A 335 9.41 0.12 -25.54
CA ALA A 335 8.73 -1.10 -25.11
C ALA A 335 8.01 -0.88 -23.77
N PHE A 336 6.79 -1.40 -23.68
CA PHE A 336 6.02 -1.47 -22.43
C PHE A 336 6.24 -2.84 -21.82
N ILE A 337 6.97 -2.90 -20.72
CA ILE A 337 7.37 -4.15 -20.07
C ILE A 337 7.07 -4.07 -18.58
N ASP A 338 6.72 -5.20 -17.97
CA ASP A 338 6.45 -5.25 -16.55
C ASP A 338 7.74 -5.15 -15.72
N VAL A 339 7.64 -4.72 -14.45
CA VAL A 339 8.85 -4.53 -13.61
C VAL A 339 9.58 -5.82 -13.26
N ASN A 340 8.89 -6.97 -13.26
CA ASN A 340 9.55 -8.25 -12.99
C ASN A 340 10.41 -8.66 -14.19
N GLU A 341 9.91 -8.45 -15.40
CA GLU A 341 10.66 -8.67 -16.65
C GLU A 341 11.83 -7.70 -16.77
N ILE A 342 11.63 -6.42 -16.36
CA ILE A 342 12.74 -5.47 -16.23
C ILE A 342 13.85 -6.04 -15.32
N LEU A 343 13.48 -6.58 -14.16
CA LEU A 343 14.45 -7.15 -13.23
C LEU A 343 15.14 -8.39 -13.82
N ARG A 344 14.41 -9.27 -14.52
CA ARG A 344 14.98 -10.46 -15.18
C ARG A 344 16.02 -10.07 -16.23
N ILE A 345 15.69 -9.13 -17.11
CA ILE A 345 16.62 -8.63 -18.14
C ILE A 345 17.84 -7.98 -17.48
N ASN A 346 17.67 -7.14 -16.45
CA ASN A 346 18.79 -6.50 -15.76
C ASN A 346 19.71 -7.52 -15.05
N THR A 347 19.12 -8.54 -14.44
CA THR A 347 19.86 -9.63 -13.78
C THR A 347 20.67 -10.41 -14.82
N GLN A 348 20.06 -10.76 -15.95
CA GLN A 348 20.74 -11.45 -17.04
C GLN A 348 21.85 -10.60 -17.68
N ASN A 349 21.61 -9.30 -17.88
CA ASN A 349 22.64 -8.37 -18.34
C ASN A 349 23.84 -8.32 -17.39
N THR A 350 23.60 -8.37 -16.08
CA THR A 350 24.67 -8.42 -15.07
C THR A 350 25.51 -9.70 -15.23
N VAL A 351 24.86 -10.86 -15.41
CA VAL A 351 25.54 -12.14 -15.68
C VAL A 351 26.40 -12.06 -16.94
N GLU A 352 25.88 -11.48 -18.02
CA GLU A 352 26.62 -11.31 -19.28
C GLU A 352 27.82 -10.36 -19.14
N LEU A 353 27.68 -9.28 -18.37
CA LEU A 353 28.78 -8.35 -18.09
C LEU A 353 29.89 -9.04 -17.29
N LEU A 354 29.53 -9.79 -16.24
CA LEU A 354 30.50 -10.57 -15.45
C LEU A 354 31.22 -11.62 -16.30
N LYS A 355 30.49 -12.31 -17.20
CA LYS A 355 31.11 -13.23 -18.16
C LYS A 355 32.12 -12.53 -19.07
N LYS A 356 31.78 -11.35 -19.61
CA LYS A 356 32.70 -10.57 -20.44
C LYS A 356 33.93 -10.14 -19.65
N GLU A 357 33.78 -9.73 -18.39
CA GLU A 357 34.91 -9.38 -17.51
C GLU A 357 35.83 -10.58 -17.29
N LEU A 358 35.27 -11.75 -17.00
CA LEU A 358 36.05 -12.99 -16.81
C LEU A 358 36.76 -13.42 -18.10
N LEU A 359 36.12 -13.31 -19.27
CA LEU A 359 36.74 -13.63 -20.56
C LEU A 359 37.89 -12.66 -20.89
N ILE A 360 37.71 -11.37 -20.63
CA ILE A 360 38.79 -10.38 -20.81
C ILE A 360 39.95 -10.70 -19.85
N ARG A 361 39.65 -11.00 -18.59
CA ARG A 361 40.68 -11.37 -17.60
C ARG A 361 41.39 -12.67 -17.98
N LEU A 362 40.66 -13.65 -18.52
CA LEU A 362 41.23 -14.90 -19.00
C LEU A 362 42.21 -14.65 -20.14
N ASN A 363 41.81 -13.86 -21.15
CA ASN A 363 42.70 -13.51 -22.26
C ASN A 363 43.95 -12.76 -21.77
N GLU A 364 43.80 -11.81 -20.83
CA GLU A 364 44.93 -11.09 -20.24
C GLU A 364 45.89 -12.03 -19.48
N LEU A 365 45.36 -13.01 -18.75
CA LEU A 365 46.15 -14.01 -18.04
C LEU A 365 46.84 -14.98 -19.01
N GLU A 366 46.16 -15.42 -20.07
CA GLU A 366 46.74 -16.28 -21.10
C GLU A 366 47.85 -15.56 -21.88
N ASP A 367 47.67 -14.27 -22.15
CA ASP A 367 48.70 -13.42 -22.75
C ASP A 367 49.89 -13.24 -21.79
N ASP A 368 49.66 -12.92 -20.51
CA ASP A 368 50.76 -12.78 -19.52
C ASP A 368 51.51 -14.10 -19.32
N TRP A 369 50.79 -15.22 -19.26
CA TRP A 369 51.38 -16.56 -19.22
C TRP A 369 52.25 -16.82 -20.45
N HIS A 370 51.76 -16.47 -21.64
CA HIS A 370 52.48 -16.67 -22.89
C HIS A 370 53.77 -15.85 -22.95
N HIS A 371 53.71 -14.56 -22.61
CA HIS A 371 54.89 -13.70 -22.58
C HIS A 371 55.91 -14.16 -21.53
N SER A 372 55.45 -14.48 -20.32
CA SER A 372 56.32 -14.98 -19.24
C SER A 372 57.01 -16.30 -19.60
N SER A 373 56.28 -17.21 -20.24
CA SER A 373 56.81 -18.49 -20.72
C SER A 373 57.82 -18.29 -21.85
N LEU A 374 57.55 -17.37 -22.78
CA LEU A 374 58.49 -17.01 -23.85
C LEU A 374 59.78 -16.39 -23.29
N GLU A 375 59.68 -15.45 -22.35
CA GLU A 375 60.83 -14.86 -21.68
C GLU A 375 61.67 -15.93 -20.96
N LYS A 376 61.00 -16.86 -20.25
CA LYS A 376 61.65 -17.99 -19.58
C LYS A 376 62.42 -18.87 -20.58
N ILE A 377 61.78 -19.31 -21.66
CA ILE A 377 62.42 -20.15 -22.69
C ILE A 377 63.61 -19.40 -23.32
N PHE A 378 63.43 -18.11 -23.60
CA PHE A 378 64.45 -17.26 -24.20
C PHE A 378 65.71 -17.13 -23.33
N ILE A 379 65.54 -17.03 -22.01
CA ILE A 379 66.63 -16.94 -21.03
C ILE A 379 67.25 -18.31 -20.76
N GLU A 380 66.46 -19.33 -20.41
CA GLU A 380 66.95 -20.66 -20.02
C GLU A 380 67.68 -21.40 -21.14
N LYS A 381 67.25 -21.19 -22.40
CA LYS A 381 67.87 -21.81 -23.58
C LYS A 381 68.97 -20.93 -24.19
N GLU A 382 69.33 -19.84 -23.51
CA GLU A 382 70.39 -18.92 -23.89
C GLU A 382 70.23 -18.35 -25.32
N ILE A 383 68.99 -18.23 -25.81
CA ILE A 383 68.70 -17.75 -27.17
C ILE A 383 69.19 -16.30 -27.33
N TYR A 384 69.18 -15.51 -26.26
CA TYR A 384 69.73 -14.16 -26.23
C TYR A 384 71.22 -14.08 -26.59
N LEU A 385 72.02 -15.12 -26.33
CA LEU A 385 73.44 -15.17 -26.72
C LEU A 385 73.61 -15.32 -28.24
N GLN A 386 72.67 -16.00 -28.90
CA GLN A 386 72.70 -16.25 -30.34
C GLN A 386 72.52 -14.96 -31.14
N ILE A 387 71.74 -14.00 -30.61
CA ILE A 387 71.52 -12.67 -31.21
C ILE A 387 72.80 -11.84 -31.27
N ARG A 388 73.79 -12.08 -30.39
CA ARG A 388 75.03 -11.30 -30.36
C ARG A 388 75.81 -11.36 -31.68
N GLN A 389 75.58 -12.39 -32.49
CA GLN A 389 76.24 -12.59 -33.79
C GLN A 389 75.49 -11.92 -34.95
N SER A 390 74.24 -11.49 -34.74
CA SER A 390 73.40 -10.86 -35.76
C SER A 390 73.88 -9.45 -36.07
N LYS A 391 73.94 -9.10 -37.36
CA LYS A 391 74.41 -7.79 -37.87
C LYS A 391 73.29 -6.82 -38.18
N SER A 392 72.03 -7.28 -38.21
CA SER A 392 70.84 -6.46 -38.42
C SER A 392 69.70 -6.86 -37.49
N PHE A 393 68.72 -5.96 -37.32
CA PHE A 393 67.52 -6.22 -36.52
C PHE A 393 66.67 -7.36 -37.10
N GLU A 394 66.54 -7.41 -38.43
CA GLU A 394 65.85 -8.51 -39.13
C GLU A 394 66.56 -9.86 -38.93
N GLU A 395 67.90 -9.87 -38.92
CA GLU A 395 68.69 -11.06 -38.66
C GLU A 395 68.54 -11.53 -37.20
N ALA A 396 68.44 -10.59 -36.25
CA ALA A 396 68.15 -10.90 -34.84
C ALA A 396 66.78 -11.57 -34.69
N ILE A 397 65.72 -11.02 -35.29
CA ILE A 397 64.38 -11.62 -35.28
C ILE A 397 64.38 -13.02 -35.90
N SER A 398 65.00 -13.20 -37.07
CA SER A 398 65.10 -14.51 -37.72
C SER A 398 65.85 -15.53 -36.85
N THR A 399 66.86 -15.08 -36.12
CA THR A 399 67.64 -15.92 -35.19
C THR A 399 66.79 -16.36 -34.01
N ILE A 400 66.03 -15.44 -33.40
CA ILE A 400 65.09 -15.77 -32.32
C ILE A 400 64.03 -16.75 -32.79
N GLN A 401 63.44 -16.53 -33.96
CA GLN A 401 62.41 -17.40 -34.53
C GLN A 401 62.94 -18.82 -34.75
N LYS A 402 64.18 -18.97 -35.25
CA LYS A 402 64.85 -20.27 -35.38
C LYS A 402 65.13 -20.92 -34.03
N GLY A 403 65.57 -20.14 -33.04
CA GLY A 403 65.88 -20.59 -31.69
C GLY A 403 64.65 -21.05 -30.90
N LEU A 404 63.50 -20.41 -31.11
CA LEU A 404 62.23 -20.76 -30.47
C LEU A 404 61.51 -21.94 -31.14
N LYS A 405 61.78 -22.22 -32.41
CA LYS A 405 61.13 -23.28 -33.20
C LYS A 405 61.01 -24.64 -32.48
N PRO A 406 62.01 -25.14 -31.73
CA PRO A 406 61.89 -26.42 -31.02
C PRO A 406 60.89 -26.40 -29.86
N PHE A 407 60.60 -25.23 -29.29
CA PHE A 407 59.84 -25.07 -28.04
C PHE A 407 58.41 -24.58 -28.26
N LEU A 408 57.99 -24.36 -29.51
CA LEU A 408 56.65 -23.87 -29.85
C LEU A 408 55.52 -24.78 -29.32
N HIS A 409 55.76 -26.09 -29.18
CA HIS A 409 54.78 -27.05 -28.66
C HIS A 409 54.47 -26.90 -27.16
N LEU A 410 55.29 -26.15 -26.42
CA LEU A 410 55.09 -25.89 -24.99
C LEU A 410 54.19 -24.68 -24.72
N LEU A 411 53.83 -23.92 -25.76
CA LEU A 411 53.07 -22.69 -25.66
C LEU A 411 51.59 -22.91 -25.99
N HIS A 412 50.71 -22.16 -25.31
CA HIS A 412 49.26 -22.23 -25.53
C HIS A 412 48.76 -21.55 -26.81
N ARG A 413 49.52 -20.57 -27.34
CA ARG A 413 49.21 -19.86 -28.59
C ARG A 413 50.42 -19.80 -29.52
N GLU A 414 50.18 -19.50 -30.79
CA GLU A 414 51.22 -19.26 -31.78
C GLU A 414 52.03 -18.00 -31.45
N VAL A 415 53.33 -18.04 -31.70
CA VAL A 415 54.23 -16.91 -31.47
C VAL A 415 54.11 -15.93 -32.63
N THR A 416 53.70 -14.70 -32.33
CA THR A 416 53.56 -13.63 -33.31
C THR A 416 54.88 -12.88 -33.54
N TYR A 417 54.92 -12.06 -34.58
CA TYR A 417 56.07 -11.20 -34.85
C TYR A 417 56.28 -10.15 -33.72
N GLU A 418 55.21 -9.66 -33.11
CA GLU A 418 55.26 -8.71 -32.00
C GLU A 418 55.84 -9.34 -30.73
N ASP A 419 55.49 -10.59 -30.43
CA ASP A 419 56.07 -11.35 -29.32
C ASP A 419 57.60 -11.44 -29.42
N ILE A 420 58.11 -11.69 -30.64
CA ILE A 420 59.54 -11.78 -30.91
C ILE A 420 60.24 -10.42 -30.73
N ILE A 421 59.59 -9.33 -31.13
CA ILE A 421 60.11 -7.97 -30.89
C ILE A 421 60.22 -7.72 -29.39
N HIS A 422 59.19 -8.04 -28.61
CA HIS A 422 59.22 -7.86 -27.16
C HIS A 422 60.39 -8.61 -26.48
N LEU A 423 60.75 -9.80 -26.97
CA LEU A 423 61.92 -10.53 -26.47
C LEU A 423 63.25 -9.79 -26.70
N THR A 424 63.35 -8.93 -27.72
CA THR A 424 64.55 -8.11 -27.94
C THR A 424 64.70 -6.97 -26.93
N GLU A 425 63.61 -6.59 -26.25
CA GLU A 425 63.56 -5.45 -25.31
C GLU A 425 63.79 -5.87 -23.84
N ILE A 426 64.07 -7.15 -23.60
CA ILE A 426 64.26 -7.67 -22.24
C ILE A 426 65.44 -6.98 -21.56
N ARG A 427 65.19 -6.47 -20.34
CA ARG A 427 66.21 -5.81 -19.51
C ARG A 427 67.22 -6.84 -19.00
N ILE A 428 68.52 -6.55 -19.11
CA ILE A 428 69.63 -7.43 -18.68
C ILE A 428 69.46 -7.96 -17.25
N LYS A 429 68.89 -7.16 -16.33
CA LYS A 429 68.61 -7.59 -14.94
C LYS A 429 67.79 -8.88 -14.89
N ARG A 430 66.84 -9.10 -15.81
CA ARG A 430 65.94 -10.27 -15.85
C ARG A 430 66.65 -11.58 -16.19
N ILE A 431 67.88 -11.54 -16.71
CA ILE A 431 68.65 -12.73 -17.12
C ILE A 431 69.30 -13.45 -15.90
N SER A 432 69.28 -12.85 -14.71
CA SER A 432 69.92 -13.47 -13.54
C SER A 432 69.16 -14.70 -13.02
N ALA A 433 69.88 -15.66 -12.43
CA ALA A 433 69.30 -16.87 -11.85
C ALA A 433 68.21 -16.61 -10.78
N TYR A 434 68.28 -15.48 -10.08
CA TYR A 434 67.26 -15.04 -9.12
C TYR A 434 65.90 -14.75 -9.80
N ASN A 435 65.92 -14.15 -11.01
CA ASN A 435 64.69 -13.81 -11.73
C ASN A 435 64.04 -15.04 -12.42
N SER A 436 64.80 -16.09 -12.72
CA SER A 436 64.25 -17.35 -13.25
C SER A 436 63.31 -18.01 -12.24
N PHE A 437 63.67 -18.04 -10.94
CA PHE A 437 62.80 -18.54 -9.89
C PHE A 437 61.58 -17.64 -9.60
N GLU A 438 61.71 -16.32 -9.79
CA GLU A 438 60.55 -15.41 -9.72
C GLU A 438 59.60 -15.60 -10.90
N ALA A 439 60.13 -15.84 -12.10
CA ALA A 439 59.32 -16.14 -13.29
C ALA A 439 58.53 -17.45 -13.13
N ASP A 440 59.13 -18.50 -12.56
CA ASP A 440 58.43 -19.76 -12.27
C ASP A 440 57.26 -19.56 -11.31
N ARG A 441 57.48 -18.83 -10.20
CA ARG A 441 56.41 -18.51 -9.24
C ARG A 441 55.32 -17.64 -9.85
N HIS A 442 55.68 -16.72 -10.75
CA HIS A 442 54.72 -15.88 -11.47
C HIS A 442 53.85 -16.72 -12.41
N ILE A 443 54.46 -17.61 -13.20
CA ILE A 443 53.75 -18.54 -14.08
C ILE A 443 52.80 -19.44 -13.28
N GLU A 444 53.27 -20.03 -12.18
CA GLU A 444 52.43 -20.86 -11.29
C GLU A 444 51.26 -20.05 -10.70
N SER A 445 51.49 -18.79 -10.31
CA SER A 445 50.43 -17.90 -9.85
C SER A 445 49.40 -17.63 -10.94
N ILE A 446 49.85 -17.39 -12.18
CA ILE A 446 48.95 -17.17 -13.33
C ILE A 446 48.14 -18.43 -13.61
N GLU A 447 48.75 -19.61 -13.64
CA GLU A 447 48.05 -20.88 -13.88
C GLU A 447 46.95 -21.11 -12.84
N ASN A 448 47.25 -20.83 -11.57
CA ASN A 448 46.25 -20.88 -10.49
C ASN A 448 45.12 -19.86 -10.69
N GLU A 449 45.40 -18.64 -11.14
CA GLU A 449 44.36 -17.64 -11.45
C GLU A 449 43.53 -18.04 -12.68
N VAL A 450 44.16 -18.54 -13.74
CA VAL A 450 43.48 -19.05 -14.95
C VAL A 450 42.51 -20.16 -14.57
N GLN A 451 42.94 -21.09 -13.73
CA GLN A 451 42.09 -22.18 -13.26
C GLN A 451 40.86 -21.64 -12.49
N LYS A 452 41.05 -20.70 -11.57
CA LYS A 452 39.94 -20.05 -10.84
C LYS A 452 38.98 -19.30 -11.78
N VAL A 453 39.51 -18.61 -12.79
CA VAL A 453 38.68 -17.89 -13.78
C VAL A 453 37.89 -18.88 -14.63
N LYS A 454 38.50 -20.00 -15.05
CA LYS A 454 37.81 -21.08 -15.77
C LYS A 454 36.70 -21.71 -14.93
N GLU A 455 36.96 -22.01 -13.66
CA GLU A 455 35.95 -22.51 -12.72
C GLU A 455 34.77 -21.54 -12.55
N ARG A 456 35.02 -20.23 -12.47
CA ARG A 456 33.97 -19.20 -12.43
C ARG A 456 33.21 -19.08 -13.75
N LEU A 457 33.86 -19.30 -14.88
CA LEU A 457 33.20 -19.29 -16.19
C LEU A 457 32.28 -20.52 -16.36
N GLU A 458 32.66 -21.66 -15.81
CA GLU A 458 31.82 -22.87 -15.75
C GLU A 458 30.63 -22.67 -14.80
N ASN A 459 30.86 -22.09 -13.62
CA ASN A 459 29.84 -21.80 -12.60
C ASN A 459 29.45 -20.31 -12.57
N LEU A 460 29.06 -19.78 -13.73
CA LEU A 460 28.79 -18.34 -13.89
C LEU A 460 27.63 -17.84 -13.02
N VAL A 461 26.62 -18.68 -12.78
CA VAL A 461 25.47 -18.34 -11.95
C VAL A 461 25.90 -18.11 -10.50
N ASP A 462 26.69 -19.03 -9.94
CA ASP A 462 27.23 -18.91 -8.58
C ASP A 462 28.08 -17.65 -8.43
N HIS A 463 28.92 -17.35 -9.43
CA HIS A 463 29.71 -16.12 -9.43
C HIS A 463 28.84 -14.85 -9.45
N ALA A 464 27.72 -14.86 -10.18
CA ALA A 464 26.78 -13.75 -10.19
C ALA A 464 26.02 -13.62 -8.86
N ILE A 465 25.67 -14.74 -8.21
CA ILE A 465 25.09 -14.73 -6.85
C ILE A 465 26.09 -14.12 -5.86
N GLU A 466 27.35 -14.56 -5.87
CA GLU A 466 28.43 -14.00 -5.04
C GLU A 466 28.57 -12.48 -5.26
N TRP A 467 28.43 -12.01 -6.50
CA TRP A 467 28.46 -10.58 -6.81
C TRP A 467 27.28 -9.83 -6.17
N PHE A 468 26.06 -10.32 -6.32
CA PHE A 468 24.88 -9.71 -5.72
C PHE A 468 24.95 -9.71 -4.18
N GLU A 469 25.41 -10.81 -3.58
CA GLU A 469 25.66 -10.90 -2.14
C GLU A 469 26.76 -9.92 -1.68
N HIS A 470 27.85 -9.78 -2.44
CA HIS A 470 28.91 -8.82 -2.15
C HIS A 470 28.36 -7.39 -2.09
N ILE A 471 27.59 -7.00 -3.11
CA ILE A 471 26.97 -5.67 -3.20
C ILE A 471 25.97 -5.47 -2.05
N GLY A 472 25.15 -6.48 -1.74
CA GLY A 472 24.19 -6.43 -0.64
C GLY A 472 24.87 -6.27 0.73
N ASN A 473 25.92 -7.04 0.99
CA ASN A 473 26.66 -6.97 2.24
C ASN A 473 27.42 -5.65 2.42
N LYS A 474 27.95 -5.08 1.33
CA LYS A 474 28.79 -3.87 1.37
C LYS A 474 27.97 -2.58 1.37
N TYR A 475 26.87 -2.53 0.63
CA TYR A 475 26.09 -1.32 0.40
C TYR A 475 24.62 -1.41 0.88
N GLY A 476 24.14 -2.59 1.26
CA GLY A 476 22.75 -2.82 1.69
C GLY A 476 22.44 -2.42 3.13
N ILE A 477 23.46 -2.23 3.99
CA ILE A 477 23.31 -2.02 5.45
C ILE A 477 22.39 -0.85 5.81
N HIS A 478 22.42 0.24 5.03
CA HIS A 478 21.62 1.45 5.28
C HIS A 478 20.38 1.58 4.37
N ASN A 479 20.05 0.52 3.62
CA ASN A 479 18.96 0.53 2.64
C ASN A 479 17.78 -0.35 3.10
N GLU A 480 17.36 -0.18 4.35
CA GLU A 480 16.13 -0.79 4.86
C GLU A 480 14.90 -0.20 4.16
N ARG A 481 13.82 -0.98 4.09
CA ARG A 481 12.55 -0.54 3.49
C ARG A 481 11.97 0.59 4.32
N LYS A 482 11.57 1.68 3.64
CA LYS A 482 10.99 2.87 4.28
C LYS A 482 9.47 2.87 4.20
N THR A 483 8.90 2.41 3.09
CA THR A 483 7.45 2.37 2.89
C THR A 483 6.84 1.12 3.51
N GLU A 484 5.77 1.29 4.26
CA GLU A 484 4.99 0.20 4.84
C GLU A 484 3.82 -0.18 3.91
N LEU A 485 3.72 -1.46 3.56
CA LEU A 485 2.67 -1.96 2.68
C LEU A 485 1.41 -2.30 3.50
N ARG A 486 0.28 -1.67 3.19
CA ARG A 486 -1.02 -1.95 3.82
C ARG A 486 -2.16 -1.90 2.81
N SER A 487 -3.22 -2.67 3.06
CA SER A 487 -4.45 -2.56 2.28
C SER A 487 -5.31 -1.43 2.84
N PHE A 488 -5.88 -0.61 1.96
CA PHE A 488 -6.70 0.53 2.40
C PHE A 488 -8.19 0.30 2.14
N ASP A 489 -9.02 0.64 3.10
CA ASP A 489 -10.46 0.77 2.89
C ASP A 489 -10.82 1.88 1.90
N THR A 490 -12.00 1.75 1.30
CA THR A 490 -12.57 2.81 0.46
C THR A 490 -13.33 3.78 1.36
N ILE A 491 -12.76 4.97 1.59
CA ILE A 491 -13.39 6.01 2.40
C ILE A 491 -14.47 6.70 1.55
N GLU A 492 -15.74 6.58 1.95
CA GLU A 492 -16.84 7.29 1.28
C GLU A 492 -16.83 8.77 1.66
N ALA A 493 -16.40 9.63 0.74
CA ALA A 493 -16.32 11.07 0.95
C ALA A 493 -17.63 11.69 1.51
N ALA A 494 -18.81 11.20 1.11
CA ALA A 494 -20.08 11.71 1.64
C ALA A 494 -20.28 11.42 3.14
N ALA A 495 -19.82 10.27 3.63
CA ALA A 495 -19.97 9.89 5.05
C ALA A 495 -19.04 10.69 5.97
N VAL A 496 -17.95 11.22 5.42
CA VAL A 496 -16.85 11.84 6.17
C VAL A 496 -16.84 13.37 6.03
N ALA A 497 -17.60 13.92 5.08
CA ALA A 497 -17.74 15.36 4.93
C ALA A 497 -18.30 15.99 6.22
N ALA A 498 -17.66 17.06 6.69
CA ALA A 498 -18.15 17.76 7.87
C ALA A 498 -19.58 18.26 7.66
N THR A 499 -20.49 17.94 8.58
CA THR A 499 -21.84 18.53 8.63
C THR A 499 -21.71 19.98 9.07
N ASN A 500 -21.54 20.87 8.11
CA ASN A 500 -21.20 22.28 8.30
C ASN A 500 -22.35 23.21 7.93
N GLU A 501 -23.31 22.75 7.16
CA GLU A 501 -24.42 23.54 6.67
C GLU A 501 -25.73 23.12 7.32
N LYS A 502 -26.70 24.03 7.33
CA LYS A 502 -28.02 23.81 7.92
C LYS A 502 -29.05 23.67 6.82
N LEU A 503 -29.80 22.58 6.84
CA LEU A 503 -30.89 22.37 5.91
C LEU A 503 -32.14 23.13 6.39
N TYR A 504 -32.71 23.94 5.50
CA TYR A 504 -33.95 24.68 5.73
C TYR A 504 -35.00 24.31 4.70
N VAL A 505 -36.28 24.46 5.06
CA VAL A 505 -37.42 24.17 4.18
C VAL A 505 -38.53 25.21 4.32
N ASN A 506 -39.05 25.65 3.18
CA ASN A 506 -40.33 26.33 3.08
C ASN A 506 -41.39 25.34 2.57
N ARG A 507 -42.18 24.79 3.50
CA ARG A 507 -43.12 23.70 3.19
C ARG A 507 -44.25 24.12 2.25
N THR A 508 -44.67 25.37 2.31
CA THR A 508 -45.79 25.90 1.50
C THR A 508 -45.37 26.21 0.08
N GLU A 509 -44.28 26.94 -0.11
CA GLU A 509 -43.78 27.32 -1.42
C GLU A 509 -43.01 26.18 -2.10
N GLY A 510 -42.54 25.20 -1.31
CA GLY A 510 -41.88 24.00 -1.82
C GLY A 510 -40.40 24.20 -2.14
N PHE A 511 -39.71 25.06 -1.42
CA PHE A 511 -38.26 25.24 -1.54
C PHE A 511 -37.53 24.61 -0.36
N ALA A 512 -36.40 23.98 -0.62
CA ALA A 512 -35.49 23.46 0.41
C ALA A 512 -34.04 23.81 0.04
N GLY A 513 -33.18 23.94 1.04
CA GLY A 513 -31.75 24.22 0.81
C GLY A 513 -31.08 24.92 1.96
N MET A 514 -29.79 25.23 1.77
CA MET A 514 -28.94 25.84 2.80
C MET A 514 -29.13 27.35 2.91
N GLY A 515 -29.56 28.02 1.83
CA GLY A 515 -29.70 29.47 1.75
C GLY A 515 -30.98 30.05 2.39
N LEU A 516 -31.91 29.20 2.82
CA LEU A 516 -33.23 29.59 3.34
C LEU A 516 -33.20 29.87 4.86
N LYS A 517 -32.25 30.70 5.32
CA LYS A 517 -31.99 30.94 6.76
C LYS A 517 -33.17 31.51 7.56
N LYS A 518 -34.22 32.01 6.89
CA LYS A 518 -35.44 32.56 7.52
C LYS A 518 -36.56 31.54 7.65
N ASP A 519 -36.43 30.38 7.02
CA ASP A 519 -37.45 29.34 6.97
C ASP A 519 -37.21 28.26 8.06
N GLU A 520 -38.01 27.20 8.05
CA GLU A 520 -37.95 26.14 9.07
C GLU A 520 -36.63 25.37 8.99
N TYR A 521 -35.89 25.32 10.11
CA TYR A 521 -34.70 24.50 10.25
C TYR A 521 -35.07 23.02 10.38
N VAL A 522 -34.36 22.16 9.64
CA VAL A 522 -34.60 20.71 9.59
C VAL A 522 -33.53 19.95 10.36
N CYS A 523 -32.28 20.01 9.89
CA CYS A 523 -31.13 19.30 10.44
C CYS A 523 -29.82 19.89 9.89
N ASP A 524 -28.69 19.43 10.42
CA ASP A 524 -27.37 19.73 9.84
C ASP A 524 -27.07 18.76 8.70
N CYS A 525 -26.45 19.26 7.63
CA CYS A 525 -26.15 18.52 6.40
C CYS A 525 -24.82 18.98 5.77
N SER A 526 -24.30 18.18 4.84
CA SER A 526 -23.20 18.53 3.94
C SER A 526 -23.72 18.92 2.55
N ASP A 527 -22.93 19.66 1.77
CA ASP A 527 -23.17 19.97 0.35
C ASP A 527 -23.02 18.74 -0.58
N LEU A 528 -22.49 17.64 -0.06
CA LEU A 528 -22.45 16.33 -0.75
C LEU A 528 -23.66 15.46 -0.45
N ASP A 529 -24.46 15.81 0.56
CA ASP A 529 -25.59 14.99 0.99
C ASP A 529 -26.74 15.02 -0.03
N ASP A 530 -27.48 13.91 -0.03
CA ASP A 530 -28.77 13.79 -0.68
C ASP A 530 -29.86 14.09 0.36
N ILE A 531 -30.96 14.73 -0.03
CA ILE A 531 -32.15 14.97 0.80
C ILE A 531 -33.36 14.25 0.23
N ILE A 532 -34.12 13.57 1.08
CA ILE A 532 -35.39 12.94 0.74
C ILE A 532 -36.54 13.84 1.16
N VAL A 533 -37.51 14.04 0.26
CA VAL A 533 -38.66 14.93 0.47
C VAL A 533 -39.96 14.20 0.19
N PHE A 534 -40.88 14.21 1.14
CA PHE A 534 -42.23 13.64 1.04
C PHE A 534 -43.28 14.76 0.99
N ARG A 535 -44.26 14.63 0.10
CA ARG A 535 -45.28 15.65 -0.18
C ARG A 535 -46.69 15.20 0.20
N GLN A 536 -47.59 16.17 0.38
CA GLN A 536 -48.95 15.91 0.85
C GLN A 536 -49.82 15.15 -0.17
N ASN A 537 -49.51 15.24 -1.46
CA ASN A 537 -50.16 14.47 -2.53
C ASN A 537 -49.73 12.99 -2.56
N GLY A 538 -48.81 12.57 -1.69
CA GLY A 538 -48.31 11.19 -1.64
C GLY A 538 -47.18 10.90 -2.62
N THR A 539 -46.51 11.92 -3.15
CA THR A 539 -45.26 11.77 -3.91
C THR A 539 -44.04 12.05 -3.04
N PHE A 540 -42.90 11.52 -3.47
CA PHE A 540 -41.60 11.81 -2.87
C PHE A 540 -40.51 11.91 -3.94
N MET A 541 -39.40 12.54 -3.60
CA MET A 541 -38.20 12.61 -4.44
C MET A 541 -36.95 12.66 -3.56
N VAL A 542 -35.80 12.30 -4.14
CA VAL A 542 -34.48 12.59 -3.54
C VAL A 542 -33.73 13.52 -4.48
N THR A 543 -33.14 14.56 -3.94
CA THR A 543 -32.32 15.52 -4.68
C THR A 543 -31.06 15.85 -3.88
N ARG A 544 -30.05 16.42 -4.53
CA ARG A 544 -28.83 16.84 -3.84
C ARG A 544 -29.09 18.14 -3.07
N VAL A 545 -28.45 18.30 -1.91
CA VAL A 545 -28.48 19.58 -1.19
C VAL A 545 -27.90 20.70 -2.06
N ALA A 546 -28.60 21.83 -2.12
CA ALA A 546 -28.21 23.04 -2.84
C ALA A 546 -28.57 24.29 -2.01
N GLU A 547 -28.15 25.48 -2.46
CA GLU A 547 -28.54 26.73 -1.76
C GLU A 547 -30.06 26.91 -1.73
N LYS A 548 -30.73 26.67 -2.86
CA LYS A 548 -32.18 26.70 -2.98
C LYS A 548 -32.61 25.78 -4.13
N VAL A 549 -33.37 24.74 -3.82
CA VAL A 549 -33.94 23.81 -4.80
C VAL A 549 -35.45 23.75 -4.62
N PHE A 550 -36.19 23.70 -5.73
CA PHE A 550 -37.63 23.49 -5.70
C PHE A 550 -37.92 21.99 -5.57
N VAL A 551 -38.51 21.61 -4.46
CA VAL A 551 -38.82 20.22 -4.09
C VAL A 551 -40.32 19.93 -4.10
N GLY A 552 -41.13 20.83 -4.64
CA GLY A 552 -42.59 20.72 -4.76
C GLY A 552 -43.35 21.23 -3.53
N GLN A 553 -44.56 21.77 -3.76
CA GLN A 553 -45.38 22.40 -2.72
C GLN A 553 -45.95 21.38 -1.71
N ASN A 554 -46.25 21.87 -0.50
CA ASN A 554 -46.84 21.12 0.61
C ASN A 554 -45.98 19.93 1.06
N VAL A 555 -44.75 20.23 1.48
CA VAL A 555 -43.79 19.26 2.04
C VAL A 555 -44.26 18.76 3.42
N VAL A 556 -44.46 17.45 3.52
CA VAL A 556 -44.84 16.75 4.76
C VAL A 556 -43.61 16.39 5.59
N HIS A 557 -42.54 15.91 4.96
CA HIS A 557 -41.31 15.54 5.65
C HIS A 557 -40.11 15.75 4.73
N ILE A 558 -38.99 16.16 5.32
CA ILE A 558 -37.71 16.33 4.64
C ILE A 558 -36.60 15.94 5.62
N ASN A 559 -35.59 15.21 5.14
CA ASN A 559 -34.39 14.88 5.92
C ASN A 559 -33.22 14.52 4.99
N VAL A 560 -32.01 14.41 5.54
CA VAL A 560 -30.85 13.82 4.83
C VAL A 560 -31.13 12.35 4.53
N PHE A 561 -30.87 11.95 3.29
CA PHE A 561 -31.12 10.62 2.76
C PHE A 561 -29.83 9.79 2.79
N ARG A 562 -29.83 8.76 3.63
CA ARG A 562 -28.76 7.75 3.64
C ARG A 562 -29.13 6.62 2.67
N ARG A 563 -28.29 6.40 1.67
CA ARG A 563 -28.48 5.32 0.70
C ARG A 563 -28.32 3.97 1.41
N ASN A 564 -29.10 3.00 0.97
CA ASN A 564 -29.12 1.65 1.53
C ASN A 564 -29.54 1.59 3.01
N ASP A 565 -30.18 2.64 3.53
CA ASP A 565 -30.78 2.62 4.86
C ASP A 565 -32.10 1.85 4.85
N GLU A 566 -32.06 0.63 5.37
CA GLU A 566 -33.23 -0.21 5.58
C GLU A 566 -33.87 -0.02 6.97
N ARG A 567 -33.19 0.72 7.87
CA ARG A 567 -33.64 0.91 9.25
C ARG A 567 -34.64 2.04 9.38
N THR A 568 -34.49 3.11 8.61
CA THR A 568 -35.47 4.20 8.63
C THR A 568 -36.79 3.73 8.02
N ILE A 569 -37.78 3.46 8.87
CA ILE A 569 -39.13 3.06 8.46
C ILE A 569 -40.06 4.27 8.51
N TYR A 570 -40.75 4.50 7.40
CA TYR A 570 -41.77 5.51 7.28
C TYR A 570 -43.15 4.90 7.53
N ASN A 571 -43.86 5.45 8.51
CA ASN A 571 -45.25 5.09 8.80
C ASN A 571 -46.15 6.13 8.11
N MET A 572 -47.11 5.67 7.30
CA MET A 572 -47.96 6.56 6.50
C MET A 572 -49.42 6.12 6.51
N ILE A 573 -50.32 7.08 6.75
CA ILE A 573 -51.76 6.94 6.52
C ILE A 573 -52.17 7.95 5.45
N TYR A 574 -52.84 7.48 4.40
CA TYR A 574 -53.25 8.33 3.28
C TYR A 574 -54.65 7.97 2.78
N GLN A 575 -55.31 8.96 2.18
CA GLN A 575 -56.60 8.81 1.52
C GLN A 575 -56.38 8.70 0.00
N ASP A 576 -56.88 7.63 -0.63
CA ASP A 576 -56.78 7.41 -2.08
C ASP A 576 -57.85 8.21 -2.84
N GLY A 577 -57.49 9.37 -3.41
CA GLY A 577 -58.41 10.30 -4.06
C GLY A 577 -59.35 11.07 -3.09
N LYS A 578 -60.24 11.91 -3.64
CA LYS A 578 -61.11 12.80 -2.83
C LYS A 578 -62.10 12.06 -1.91
N THR A 579 -62.57 10.89 -2.31
CA THR A 579 -63.62 10.12 -1.61
C THR A 579 -63.29 8.64 -1.41
N GLY A 580 -62.07 8.21 -1.76
CA GLY A 580 -61.70 6.80 -1.65
C GLY A 580 -61.33 6.36 -0.24
N PRO A 581 -61.03 5.06 -0.07
CA PRO A 581 -60.67 4.47 1.21
C PRO A 581 -59.34 5.00 1.73
N ILE A 582 -59.16 4.89 3.04
CA ILE A 582 -57.94 5.29 3.73
C ILE A 582 -57.09 4.06 3.97
N TYR A 583 -55.84 4.16 3.55
CA TYR A 583 -54.84 3.11 3.66
C TYR A 583 -53.79 3.45 4.71
N VAL A 584 -53.20 2.41 5.27
CA VAL A 584 -52.07 2.49 6.19
C VAL A 584 -50.95 1.57 5.73
N LYS A 585 -49.70 2.03 5.81
CA LYS A 585 -48.51 1.26 5.44
C LYS A 585 -47.27 1.67 6.22
N ARG A 586 -46.34 0.72 6.32
CA ARG A 586 -44.98 0.88 6.82
C ARG A 586 -44.01 0.47 5.71
N PHE A 587 -43.02 1.29 5.39
CA PHE A 587 -42.10 1.04 4.28
C PHE A 587 -40.75 1.72 4.51
N ALA A 588 -39.68 1.17 3.91
CA ALA A 588 -38.36 1.79 3.84
C ALA A 588 -38.08 2.34 2.43
N VAL A 589 -37.13 3.26 2.31
CA VAL A 589 -36.65 3.79 1.04
C VAL A 589 -35.15 3.51 0.92
N VAL A 590 -34.79 2.40 0.29
CA VAL A 590 -33.40 1.92 0.23
C VAL A 590 -32.56 2.67 -0.80
N SER A 591 -33.02 2.71 -2.06
CA SER A 591 -32.33 3.41 -3.15
C SER A 591 -33.32 3.91 -4.21
N ILE A 592 -33.04 5.08 -4.78
CA ILE A 592 -33.81 5.70 -5.87
C ILE A 592 -32.91 6.54 -6.77
N THR A 593 -33.34 6.74 -8.02
CA THR A 593 -32.68 7.67 -8.95
C THR A 593 -33.01 9.12 -8.58
N ARG A 594 -31.98 9.95 -8.37
CA ARG A 594 -32.08 11.38 -8.02
C ARG A 594 -32.99 12.14 -9.00
N ASP A 595 -33.60 13.20 -8.49
CA ASP A 595 -34.41 14.20 -9.22
C ASP A 595 -35.63 13.65 -9.97
N LYS A 596 -35.98 12.39 -9.71
CA LYS A 596 -37.19 11.74 -10.21
C LYS A 596 -38.26 11.75 -9.12
N GLU A 597 -39.49 12.07 -9.52
CA GLU A 597 -40.65 12.02 -8.64
C GLU A 597 -41.29 10.63 -8.66
N TYR A 598 -41.59 10.09 -7.48
CA TYR A 598 -42.18 8.77 -7.28
C TYR A 598 -43.48 8.86 -6.49
N ASN A 599 -44.44 7.98 -6.81
CA ASN A 599 -45.71 7.90 -6.10
C ASN A 599 -45.66 6.79 -5.04
N LEU A 600 -46.02 7.11 -3.79
CA LEU A 600 -46.19 6.12 -2.69
C LEU A 600 -47.62 5.57 -2.62
N THR A 601 -48.49 6.11 -3.47
CA THR A 601 -49.93 5.82 -3.56
C THR A 601 -50.27 5.41 -5.00
N PRO A 602 -51.50 4.95 -5.28
CA PRO A 602 -51.94 4.67 -6.64
C PRO A 602 -51.98 5.88 -7.60
N GLY A 603 -51.68 7.09 -7.13
CA GLY A 603 -51.56 8.29 -7.99
C GLY A 603 -52.89 8.91 -8.42
N LYS A 604 -54.02 8.55 -7.79
CA LYS A 604 -55.32 9.14 -8.14
C LYS A 604 -55.37 10.64 -7.78
N PRO A 605 -55.95 11.50 -8.65
CA PRO A 605 -56.13 12.91 -8.35
C PRO A 605 -56.92 13.15 -7.05
N GLY A 606 -56.42 14.05 -6.20
CA GLY A 606 -57.02 14.39 -4.91
C GLY A 606 -56.64 13.46 -3.75
N THR A 607 -55.64 12.60 -3.93
CA THR A 607 -55.01 11.84 -2.86
C THR A 607 -54.37 12.77 -1.83
N LYS A 608 -54.48 12.42 -0.55
CA LYS A 608 -53.94 13.23 0.55
C LYS A 608 -53.31 12.36 1.65
N VAL A 609 -52.08 12.66 2.03
CA VAL A 609 -51.43 12.09 3.22
C VAL A 609 -52.04 12.73 4.47
N LEU A 610 -52.55 11.88 5.37
CA LEU A 610 -53.23 12.28 6.60
C LEU A 610 -52.33 12.20 7.83
N TYR A 611 -51.39 11.26 7.82
CA TYR A 611 -50.42 11.06 8.89
C TYR A 611 -49.11 10.51 8.30
N PHE A 612 -47.99 11.01 8.78
CA PHE A 612 -46.65 10.60 8.35
C PHE A 612 -45.67 10.76 9.51
N THR A 613 -44.84 9.74 9.73
CA THR A 613 -43.68 9.81 10.63
C THR A 613 -42.51 9.07 10.01
N ALA A 614 -41.31 9.58 10.26
CA ALA A 614 -40.05 8.95 9.91
C ALA A 614 -39.42 8.43 11.19
N ASN A 615 -39.17 7.12 11.24
CA ASN A 615 -38.75 6.42 12.45
C ASN A 615 -37.39 5.75 12.17
N PRO A 616 -36.26 6.38 12.55
CA PRO A 616 -34.92 5.90 12.22
C PRO A 616 -34.61 4.49 12.73
N ASN A 617 -35.27 4.04 13.80
CA ASN A 617 -35.13 2.69 14.35
C ASN A 617 -36.37 1.83 14.11
N GLY A 618 -37.20 2.22 13.13
CA GLY A 618 -38.43 1.52 12.83
C GLY A 618 -39.43 1.50 13.97
N GLU A 619 -39.46 2.55 14.80
CA GLU A 619 -40.43 2.70 15.87
C GLU A 619 -41.88 2.60 15.34
N ALA A 620 -42.72 1.85 16.08
CA ALA A 620 -44.12 1.63 15.72
C ALA A 620 -45.05 2.26 16.77
N GLU A 621 -45.63 3.40 16.43
CA GLU A 621 -46.44 4.20 17.34
C GLU A 621 -47.93 3.82 17.34
N ILE A 622 -48.66 4.25 18.37
CA ILE A 622 -50.12 4.10 18.45
C ILE A 622 -50.76 5.42 18.09
N VAL A 623 -51.67 5.41 17.12
CA VAL A 623 -52.41 6.59 16.65
C VAL A 623 -53.90 6.49 16.91
N LYS A 624 -54.52 7.62 17.21
CA LYS A 624 -55.97 7.76 17.39
C LYS A 624 -56.58 8.48 16.20
N LEU A 625 -57.55 7.85 15.55
CA LEU A 625 -58.25 8.37 14.38
C LEU A 625 -59.61 8.92 14.75
N PHE A 626 -59.96 10.08 14.19
CA PHE A 626 -61.28 10.71 14.30
C PHE A 626 -61.97 10.69 12.94
N LEU A 627 -63.14 10.05 12.84
CA LEU A 627 -63.91 9.95 11.61
C LEU A 627 -64.84 11.17 11.43
N LYS A 628 -65.13 11.53 10.18
CA LYS A 628 -66.15 12.54 9.87
C LYS A 628 -67.54 11.99 10.22
N PRO A 629 -68.39 12.74 10.93
CA PRO A 629 -69.73 12.30 11.28
C PRO A 629 -70.56 11.98 10.02
N LYS A 630 -71.16 10.79 9.98
CA LYS A 630 -72.15 10.39 8.97
C LYS A 630 -73.37 9.78 9.67
N PRO A 631 -74.58 9.97 9.14
CA PRO A 631 -75.77 9.27 9.64
C PRO A 631 -75.52 7.76 9.60
N LYS A 632 -75.77 7.06 10.72
CA LYS A 632 -75.54 5.61 10.97
C LYS A 632 -74.13 5.18 11.42
N LEU A 633 -73.17 6.09 11.63
CA LEU A 633 -71.84 5.73 12.16
C LEU A 633 -71.84 5.71 13.71
N LYS A 634 -71.68 4.53 14.33
CA LYS A 634 -71.73 4.38 15.81
C LYS A 634 -70.41 4.68 16.54
N LYS A 635 -69.26 4.45 15.90
CA LYS A 635 -67.92 4.74 16.45
C LYS A 635 -67.28 5.87 15.65
N LEU A 636 -67.08 7.02 16.29
CA LEU A 636 -66.50 8.21 15.67
C LEU A 636 -64.98 8.32 15.87
N GLN A 637 -64.41 7.49 16.75
CA GLN A 637 -62.97 7.41 16.97
C GLN A 637 -62.54 5.98 17.28
N PHE A 638 -61.32 5.62 16.90
CA PHE A 638 -60.68 4.36 17.26
C PHE A 638 -59.15 4.53 17.25
N GLU A 639 -58.46 3.58 17.88
CA GLU A 639 -57.00 3.56 17.96
C GLU A 639 -56.45 2.49 17.01
N PHE A 640 -55.28 2.76 16.45
CA PHE A 640 -54.58 1.87 15.55
C PHE A 640 -53.11 1.80 15.95
N ASP A 641 -52.60 0.58 16.07
CA ASP A 641 -51.22 0.30 16.42
C ASP A 641 -50.42 -0.07 15.15
N PHE A 642 -49.38 0.71 14.85
CA PHE A 642 -48.50 0.42 13.72
C PHE A 642 -47.69 -0.87 13.91
N ALA A 643 -47.50 -1.38 15.13
CA ALA A 643 -46.77 -2.62 15.37
C ALA A 643 -47.49 -3.83 14.76
N SER A 644 -48.81 -3.75 14.60
CA SER A 644 -49.62 -4.77 13.93
C SER A 644 -49.36 -4.91 12.42
N LEU A 645 -48.62 -3.99 11.80
CA LEU A 645 -48.30 -4.00 10.37
C LEU A 645 -46.88 -4.50 10.10
N SER A 646 -46.78 -5.47 9.20
CA SER A 646 -45.52 -5.84 8.54
C SER A 646 -44.96 -4.68 7.71
N ILE A 647 -43.65 -4.50 7.71
CA ILE A 647 -42.95 -3.57 6.81
C ILE A 647 -43.04 -4.16 5.38
N LYS A 648 -43.62 -3.41 4.44
CA LYS A 648 -43.77 -3.82 3.03
C LYS A 648 -42.95 -2.91 2.12
N GLY A 649 -42.68 -3.36 0.90
CA GLY A 649 -42.01 -2.55 -0.12
C GLY A 649 -42.78 -1.25 -0.43
N ARG A 650 -42.06 -0.18 -0.78
CA ARG A 650 -42.63 1.16 -1.01
C ARG A 650 -43.76 1.21 -2.05
N ASN A 651 -43.77 0.30 -3.03
CA ASN A 651 -44.80 0.24 -4.08
C ASN A 651 -46.12 -0.39 -3.59
N SER A 652 -46.14 -0.94 -2.37
CA SER A 652 -47.35 -1.53 -1.79
C SER A 652 -48.41 -0.46 -1.53
N LYS A 653 -49.67 -0.77 -1.85
CA LYS A 653 -50.83 0.08 -1.53
C LYS A 653 -51.11 0.15 -0.02
N GLY A 654 -50.55 -0.75 0.79
CA GLY A 654 -50.86 -0.86 2.21
C GLY A 654 -52.18 -1.56 2.49
N ASN A 655 -52.54 -1.61 3.77
CA ASN A 655 -53.78 -2.23 4.24
C ASN A 655 -54.88 -1.17 4.35
N ILE A 656 -56.14 -1.55 4.11
CA ILE A 656 -57.27 -0.64 4.29
C ILE A 656 -57.47 -0.43 5.80
N LEU A 657 -57.33 0.83 6.23
CA LEU A 657 -57.58 1.22 7.61
C LEU A 657 -59.06 1.47 7.85
N THR A 658 -59.72 2.17 6.92
CA THR A 658 -61.17 2.42 6.96
C THR A 658 -61.71 2.90 5.61
N HIS A 659 -62.98 2.58 5.32
CA HIS A 659 -63.71 3.14 4.18
C HIS A 659 -64.38 4.49 4.50
N HIS A 660 -64.36 4.92 5.77
CA HIS A 660 -64.97 6.17 6.20
C HIS A 660 -63.97 7.32 6.11
N LEU A 661 -64.47 8.53 5.82
CA LEU A 661 -63.63 9.72 5.77
C LEU A 661 -63.08 10.05 7.16
N VAL A 662 -61.78 10.25 7.27
CA VAL A 662 -61.11 10.69 8.50
C VAL A 662 -61.07 12.22 8.55
N LYS A 663 -61.35 12.78 9.72
CA LYS A 663 -61.22 14.20 10.05
C LYS A 663 -59.78 14.53 10.44
N SER A 664 -59.19 13.75 11.35
CA SER A 664 -57.81 13.93 11.83
C SER A 664 -57.25 12.63 12.41
N VAL A 665 -55.92 12.54 12.43
CA VAL A 665 -55.15 11.46 13.08
C VAL A 665 -54.21 12.11 14.09
N ILE A 666 -54.19 11.61 15.33
CA ILE A 666 -53.37 12.15 16.42
C ILE A 666 -52.50 11.03 16.99
N LYS A 667 -51.21 11.29 17.21
CA LYS A 667 -50.30 10.35 17.89
C LYS A 667 -50.70 10.24 19.37
N LYS A 668 -50.88 9.03 19.88
CA LYS A 668 -51.24 8.75 21.28
C LYS A 668 -50.00 8.40 22.10
N GLU A 669 -49.22 7.43 21.65
CA GLU A 669 -48.03 6.92 22.35
C GLU A 669 -46.86 6.81 21.38
N ALA A 670 -45.64 7.08 21.86
CA ALA A 670 -44.42 6.86 21.10
C ALA A 670 -44.12 5.36 21.02
N GLY A 671 -43.73 4.89 19.84
CA GLY A 671 -43.48 3.47 19.58
C GLY A 671 -42.16 2.97 20.13
N VAL A 672 -42.10 1.66 20.43
CA VAL A 672 -40.85 0.94 20.70
C VAL A 672 -40.23 0.52 19.35
N SER A 673 -38.89 0.40 19.29
CA SER A 673 -38.19 -0.12 18.11
C SER A 673 -38.74 -1.50 17.73
N THR A 674 -39.10 -1.68 16.45
CA THR A 674 -39.54 -2.99 15.93
C THR A 674 -38.45 -3.71 15.15
N LEU A 675 -37.24 -3.15 15.10
CA LEU A 675 -36.07 -3.74 14.44
C LEU A 675 -35.18 -4.48 15.46
N GLY A 676 -34.67 -5.65 15.06
CA GLY A 676 -33.75 -6.47 15.88
C GLY A 676 -32.31 -5.92 15.96
N ALA A 677 -31.51 -6.58 16.80
CA ALA A 677 -30.07 -6.31 16.95
C ALA A 677 -29.33 -6.52 15.62
N ARG A 678 -28.30 -5.71 15.38
CA ARG A 678 -27.48 -5.77 14.15
C ARG A 678 -26.19 -6.52 14.42
N ASN A 679 -25.86 -7.46 13.55
CA ASN A 679 -24.56 -8.10 13.60
C ASN A 679 -23.46 -7.11 13.17
N ILE A 680 -22.37 -7.07 13.95
CA ILE A 680 -21.18 -6.27 13.67
C ILE A 680 -19.99 -7.22 13.57
N TRP A 681 -19.15 -6.99 12.56
CA TRP A 681 -17.92 -7.73 12.32
C TRP A 681 -16.70 -6.83 12.48
N TRP A 682 -15.58 -7.44 12.82
CA TRP A 682 -14.26 -6.83 12.91
C TRP A 682 -13.39 -7.34 11.75
N ASP A 683 -12.85 -6.42 10.96
CA ASP A 683 -11.91 -6.70 9.87
C ASP A 683 -10.50 -6.37 10.34
N ASP A 684 -9.69 -7.41 10.53
CA ASP A 684 -8.31 -7.36 11.01
C ASP A 684 -7.34 -6.78 9.97
N THR A 685 -7.67 -6.85 8.68
CA THR A 685 -6.79 -6.35 7.61
C THR A 685 -6.73 -4.81 7.55
N VAL A 686 -7.81 -4.15 7.97
CA VAL A 686 -7.99 -2.69 7.92
C VAL A 686 -8.21 -2.08 9.30
N ASN A 687 -8.24 -2.90 10.35
CA ASN A 687 -8.52 -2.51 11.73
C ASN A 687 -9.83 -1.70 11.86
N ARG A 688 -10.94 -2.18 11.25
CA ARG A 688 -12.25 -1.52 11.30
C ARG A 688 -13.42 -2.45 11.55
N LEU A 689 -14.49 -1.86 12.11
CA LEU A 689 -15.79 -2.50 12.18
C LEU A 689 -16.49 -2.43 10.83
N ASN A 690 -17.28 -3.45 10.53
CA ASN A 690 -18.18 -3.46 9.40
C ASN A 690 -19.45 -4.24 9.70
N VAL A 691 -20.37 -4.18 8.75
CA VAL A 691 -21.74 -4.68 8.85
C VAL A 691 -22.12 -5.52 7.64
N GLU A 692 -21.13 -5.82 6.80
CA GLU A 692 -21.25 -6.50 5.52
C GLU A 692 -20.79 -7.96 5.60
N GLY A 693 -20.46 -8.45 6.80
CA GLY A 693 -19.99 -9.82 7.00
C GLY A 693 -18.51 -10.05 6.71
N ARG A 694 -17.69 -8.98 6.63
CA ARG A 694 -16.25 -9.09 6.38
C ARG A 694 -15.50 -9.30 7.70
N GLY A 695 -14.58 -10.24 7.75
CA GLY A 695 -13.82 -10.57 8.97
C GLY A 695 -14.64 -11.37 10.00
N MET A 696 -14.37 -11.13 11.28
CA MET A 696 -14.85 -11.94 12.40
C MET A 696 -16.08 -11.32 13.09
N LEU A 697 -17.10 -12.13 13.40
CA LEU A 697 -18.34 -11.66 14.03
C LEU A 697 -18.12 -11.32 15.51
N LEU A 698 -18.35 -10.06 15.91
CA LEU A 698 -18.33 -9.63 17.31
C LEU A 698 -19.63 -9.94 18.06
N GLY A 699 -20.75 -10.03 17.32
CA GLY A 699 -22.07 -10.35 17.86
C GLY A 699 -23.17 -9.39 17.40
N ALA A 700 -24.35 -9.55 17.99
CA ALA A 700 -25.51 -8.71 17.71
C ALA A 700 -25.56 -7.52 18.69
N PHE A 701 -25.55 -6.31 18.14
CA PHE A 701 -25.53 -5.05 18.87
C PHE A 701 -26.87 -4.31 18.74
N MET A 702 -27.38 -3.87 19.88
CA MET A 702 -28.37 -2.81 20.03
C MET A 702 -27.66 -1.45 20.11
N PRO A 703 -28.37 -0.32 19.90
CA PRO A 703 -27.77 1.02 19.92
C PRO A 703 -27.03 1.38 21.23
N GLU A 704 -27.43 0.79 22.35
CA GLU A 704 -26.86 1.05 23.67
C GLU A 704 -25.62 0.19 23.96
N ASP A 705 -25.39 -0.85 23.16
CA ASP A 705 -24.29 -1.79 23.35
C ASP A 705 -22.93 -1.14 23.02
N ARG A 706 -21.93 -1.46 23.84
CA ARG A 706 -20.56 -0.94 23.71
C ARG A 706 -19.58 -2.03 23.32
N ILE A 707 -18.42 -1.62 22.83
CA ILE A 707 -17.29 -2.48 22.47
C ILE A 707 -16.14 -2.18 23.41
N ILE A 708 -15.46 -3.22 23.90
CA ILE A 708 -14.24 -3.12 24.70
C ILE A 708 -13.05 -3.61 23.89
N THR A 709 -11.93 -2.88 23.98
CA THR A 709 -10.68 -3.19 23.29
C THR A 709 -9.52 -3.21 24.26
N PHE A 710 -8.55 -4.08 24.05
CA PHE A 710 -7.25 -4.10 24.76
C PHE A 710 -6.11 -4.05 23.76
N THR A 711 -5.01 -3.41 24.16
CA THR A 711 -3.79 -3.28 23.34
C THR A 711 -2.57 -3.91 23.99
N GLN A 712 -1.59 -4.30 23.18
CA GLN A 712 -0.30 -4.86 23.61
C GLN A 712 0.49 -3.86 24.46
N SER A 713 0.35 -2.57 24.17
CA SER A 713 0.88 -1.45 24.97
C SER A 713 0.26 -1.31 26.36
N GLY A 714 -0.75 -2.11 26.73
CA GLY A 714 -1.29 -2.14 28.09
C GLY A 714 -2.42 -1.14 28.34
N TYR A 715 -3.15 -0.76 27.30
CA TYR A 715 -4.32 0.12 27.41
C TYR A 715 -5.61 -0.64 27.10
N TYR A 716 -6.70 -0.21 27.72
CA TYR A 716 -8.05 -0.59 27.31
C TYR A 716 -8.92 0.63 27.05
N ARG A 717 -9.92 0.47 26.19
CA ARG A 717 -10.91 1.51 25.85
C ARG A 717 -12.27 0.86 25.68
N ILE A 718 -13.33 1.54 26.12
CA ILE A 718 -14.72 1.11 25.88
C ILE A 718 -15.39 2.17 25.02
N THR A 719 -15.78 1.83 23.80
CA THR A 719 -16.37 2.75 22.84
C THR A 719 -17.78 2.33 22.45
N GLY A 720 -18.53 3.23 21.81
CA GLY A 720 -19.76 2.84 21.11
C GLY A 720 -19.49 1.89 19.94
N ASN A 721 -20.56 1.49 19.26
CA ASN A 721 -20.55 0.58 18.12
C ASN A 721 -20.55 1.30 16.76
N ASP A 722 -19.93 2.49 16.70
CA ASP A 722 -19.82 3.27 15.47
C ASP A 722 -18.84 2.59 14.49
N ILE A 723 -19.31 2.36 13.27
CA ILE A 723 -18.55 1.72 12.19
C ILE A 723 -17.34 2.57 11.78
N SER A 724 -17.43 3.89 11.99
CA SER A 724 -16.33 4.83 11.70
C SER A 724 -15.23 4.84 12.77
N ALA A 725 -15.36 4.07 13.85
CA ALA A 725 -14.35 4.01 14.90
C ALA A 725 -13.04 3.39 14.38
N HIS A 726 -11.92 4.08 14.62
CA HIS A 726 -10.60 3.53 14.36
C HIS A 726 -10.06 2.84 15.62
N PHE A 727 -9.35 1.74 15.41
CA PHE A 727 -8.82 0.89 16.46
C PHE A 727 -7.30 0.85 16.33
N ASP A 728 -6.63 0.66 17.46
CA ASP A 728 -5.17 0.70 17.53
C ASP A 728 -4.54 -0.49 16.79
N ASP A 729 -3.38 -0.27 16.16
CA ASP A 729 -2.67 -1.31 15.42
C ASP A 729 -2.16 -2.45 16.31
N ASP A 730 -1.91 -2.17 17.59
CA ASP A 730 -1.43 -3.14 18.58
C ASP A 730 -2.58 -3.79 19.38
N LEU A 731 -3.77 -3.86 18.79
CA LEU A 731 -4.95 -4.46 19.43
C LEU A 731 -4.75 -5.97 19.65
N ILE A 732 -5.06 -6.43 20.85
CA ILE A 732 -4.94 -7.85 21.25
C ILE A 732 -6.29 -8.50 21.58
N TYR A 733 -7.32 -7.69 21.85
CA TYR A 733 -8.65 -8.20 22.14
C TYR A 733 -9.73 -7.19 21.78
N ILE A 734 -10.82 -7.65 21.17
CA ILE A 734 -12.02 -6.87 20.87
C ILE A 734 -13.29 -7.69 21.10
N ALA A 735 -14.26 -7.10 21.80
CA ALA A 735 -15.52 -7.78 22.12
C ALA A 735 -16.66 -6.80 22.40
N LYS A 736 -17.90 -7.30 22.37
CA LYS A 736 -19.02 -6.65 23.05
C LYS A 736 -18.72 -6.51 24.54
N PHE A 737 -18.93 -5.31 25.08
CA PHE A 737 -18.66 -5.01 26.50
C PHE A 737 -19.65 -5.75 27.39
N ASP A 738 -19.12 -6.40 28.42
CA ASP A 738 -19.86 -7.14 29.44
C ASP A 738 -19.31 -6.69 30.81
N GLU A 739 -20.18 -6.12 31.64
CA GLU A 739 -19.82 -5.51 32.92
C GLU A 739 -19.32 -6.53 33.96
N GLU A 740 -19.75 -7.79 33.85
CA GLU A 740 -19.36 -8.85 34.78
C GLU A 740 -18.06 -9.56 34.39
N LYS A 741 -17.53 -9.25 33.20
CA LYS A 741 -16.35 -9.93 32.66
C LYS A 741 -15.07 -9.53 33.42
N ILE A 742 -14.35 -10.53 33.89
CA ILE A 742 -13.07 -10.36 34.60
C ILE A 742 -11.93 -10.51 33.61
N ILE A 743 -10.98 -9.58 33.68
CA ILE A 743 -9.79 -9.59 32.84
C ILE A 743 -8.58 -9.97 33.68
N THR A 744 -7.77 -10.89 33.15
CA THR A 744 -6.52 -11.32 33.76
C THR A 744 -5.34 -10.97 32.86
N ALA A 745 -4.40 -10.19 33.38
CA ALA A 745 -3.18 -9.78 32.67
C ALA A 745 -1.92 -10.15 33.44
N VAL A 746 -0.95 -10.73 32.75
CA VAL A 746 0.42 -10.95 33.21
C VAL A 746 1.32 -9.94 32.51
N TYR A 747 2.14 -9.23 33.27
CA TYR A 747 3.04 -8.22 32.73
C TYR A 747 4.40 -8.25 33.43
N ARG A 748 5.43 -7.83 32.72
CA ARG A 748 6.78 -7.62 33.26
C ARG A 748 6.93 -6.15 33.64
N ASN A 749 7.33 -5.91 34.88
CA ASN A 749 7.61 -4.57 35.34
C ASN A 749 9.07 -4.23 35.07
N GLU A 750 9.35 -3.32 34.14
CA GLU A 750 10.72 -2.93 33.76
C GLU A 750 11.54 -2.33 34.91
N ASN A 751 10.89 -1.72 35.92
CA ASN A 751 11.61 -1.10 37.03
C ASN A 751 12.32 -2.12 37.93
N ASP A 752 11.72 -3.30 38.12
CA ASP A 752 12.25 -4.35 39.01
C ASP A 752 12.54 -5.68 38.28
N GLY A 753 12.22 -5.77 36.99
CA GLY A 753 12.43 -6.94 36.14
C GLY A 753 11.53 -8.14 36.47
N PHE A 754 10.60 -8.02 37.43
CA PHE A 754 9.75 -9.13 37.87
C PHE A 754 8.41 -9.19 37.12
N PHE A 755 7.84 -10.39 37.07
CA PHE A 755 6.52 -10.63 36.48
C PHE A 755 5.43 -10.52 37.55
N TYR A 756 4.36 -9.82 37.19
CA TYR A 756 3.19 -9.58 38.01
C TYR A 756 1.94 -10.10 37.28
N ILE A 757 0.98 -10.59 38.06
CA ILE A 757 -0.34 -10.97 37.57
C ILE A 757 -1.42 -10.10 38.22
N LYS A 758 -2.44 -9.75 37.45
CA LYS A 758 -3.53 -8.86 37.88
C LYS A 758 -4.86 -9.33 37.34
N ARG A 759 -5.89 -9.27 38.19
CA ARG A 759 -7.29 -9.50 37.83
C ARG A 759 -8.10 -8.24 38.12
N PHE A 760 -8.89 -7.77 37.16
CA PHE A 760 -9.69 -6.55 37.35
C PHE A 760 -10.95 -6.56 36.47
N ARG A 761 -11.93 -5.72 36.86
CA ARG A 761 -13.09 -5.38 36.03
C ARG A 761 -12.82 -4.04 35.31
N PRO A 762 -13.00 -3.96 33.99
CA PRO A 762 -12.83 -2.70 33.26
C PRO A 762 -13.92 -1.69 33.65
N GLU A 763 -13.51 -0.46 33.97
CA GLU A 763 -14.46 0.64 34.20
C GLU A 763 -14.83 1.33 32.88
N PRO A 764 -16.13 1.63 32.64
CA PRO A 764 -16.60 2.23 31.39
C PRO A 764 -16.00 3.62 31.15
N SER A 765 -15.21 3.74 30.07
CA SER A 765 -14.60 5.00 29.67
C SER A 765 -14.25 5.03 28.19
N ASP A 766 -14.58 6.15 27.53
CA ASP A 766 -14.21 6.42 26.13
C ASP A 766 -12.75 6.85 25.98
N LYS A 767 -12.00 7.01 27.08
CA LYS A 767 -10.56 7.32 27.05
C LYS A 767 -9.75 6.04 27.17
N LYS A 768 -8.55 6.03 26.58
CA LYS A 768 -7.57 4.98 26.83
C LYS A 768 -7.20 4.99 28.32
N ILE A 769 -7.36 3.85 28.97
CA ILE A 769 -6.99 3.65 30.37
C ILE A 769 -5.84 2.64 30.42
N SER A 770 -4.72 3.04 31.00
CA SER A 770 -3.61 2.11 31.27
C SER A 770 -4.02 1.16 32.39
N PHE A 771 -3.96 -0.15 32.13
CA PHE A 771 -4.16 -1.17 33.15
C PHE A 771 -2.83 -1.74 33.70
N LEU A 772 -1.70 -1.41 33.04
CA LEU A 772 -0.37 -1.76 33.51
C LEU A 772 0.18 -0.74 34.52
N GLY A 773 -0.18 0.54 34.40
CA GLY A 773 0.30 1.64 35.26
C GLY A 773 0.77 2.84 34.43
N GLU A 774 0.90 4.01 35.05
CA GLU A 774 1.37 5.25 34.39
C GLU A 774 2.90 5.42 34.44
N GLU A 775 3.62 4.58 35.19
CA GLU A 775 5.07 4.69 35.40
C GLU A 775 5.86 3.58 34.67
N ALA A 776 6.64 3.94 33.64
CA ALA A 776 7.56 3.11 32.86
C ALA A 776 6.93 2.01 31.96
N ASN A 777 7.58 1.73 30.82
CA ASN A 777 7.15 0.83 29.73
C ASN A 777 7.01 -0.65 30.18
N HIS A 778 6.00 -0.98 30.97
CA HIS A 778 5.72 -2.37 31.32
C HIS A 778 5.33 -3.17 30.07
N GLN A 779 5.90 -4.36 29.93
CA GLN A 779 5.60 -5.25 28.80
C GLN A 779 4.47 -6.20 29.19
N LEU A 780 3.40 -6.24 28.40
CA LEU A 780 2.36 -7.26 28.54
C LEU A 780 2.91 -8.62 28.08
N VAL A 781 2.68 -9.66 28.88
CA VAL A 781 3.24 -11.01 28.67
C VAL A 781 2.15 -12.03 28.36
N ALA A 782 1.02 -11.98 29.05
CA ALA A 782 -0.09 -12.87 28.79
C ALA A 782 -1.43 -12.21 29.13
N PHE A 783 -2.47 -12.56 28.38
CA PHE A 783 -3.82 -12.01 28.54
C PHE A 783 -4.86 -13.14 28.51
N SER A 784 -5.85 -13.09 29.41
CA SER A 784 -6.98 -14.03 29.44
C SER A 784 -8.27 -13.34 29.93
N ILE A 785 -9.38 -13.80 29.36
CA ILE A 785 -10.75 -13.39 29.69
C ILE A 785 -11.56 -14.49 30.39
N ASP A 786 -10.90 -15.59 30.75
CA ASP A 786 -11.56 -16.72 31.40
C ASP A 786 -11.89 -16.40 32.86
N TYR A 787 -13.01 -16.94 33.34
CA TYR A 787 -13.45 -16.71 34.73
C TYR A 787 -12.49 -17.37 35.74
N LEU A 788 -12.03 -18.59 35.43
CA LEU A 788 -11.09 -19.38 36.24
C LEU A 788 -9.81 -19.75 35.45
N PRO A 789 -8.94 -18.76 35.14
CA PRO A 789 -7.77 -19.02 34.31
C PRO A 789 -6.69 -19.79 35.07
N GLN A 790 -5.98 -20.65 34.33
CA GLN A 790 -4.78 -21.34 34.82
C GLN A 790 -3.55 -20.79 34.09
N LEU A 791 -2.48 -20.48 34.84
CA LEU A 791 -1.24 -19.95 34.27
C LEU A 791 -0.10 -20.93 34.50
N LYS A 792 0.57 -21.35 33.42
CA LYS A 792 1.81 -22.13 33.47
C LYS A 792 3.01 -21.19 33.35
N VAL A 793 3.96 -21.30 34.27
CA VAL A 793 5.16 -20.48 34.36
C VAL A 793 6.40 -21.36 34.27
N GLU A 794 7.26 -21.12 33.28
CA GLU A 794 8.53 -21.82 33.11
C GLU A 794 9.70 -20.90 33.48
N PHE A 795 10.69 -21.43 34.21
CA PHE A 795 11.82 -20.65 34.70
C PHE A 795 13.04 -20.77 33.79
N GLU A 796 13.84 -19.71 33.70
CA GLU A 796 15.09 -19.75 32.94
C GLU A 796 16.08 -20.77 33.51
N GLN A 797 16.68 -21.56 32.62
CA GLN A 797 17.73 -22.51 32.99
C GLN A 797 19.07 -21.79 33.06
N THR A 798 19.61 -21.66 34.28
CA THR A 798 21.00 -21.23 34.47
C THR A 798 21.92 -22.45 34.48
N ASN A 799 22.99 -22.41 33.68
CA ASN A 799 23.99 -23.48 33.47
C ASN A 799 24.66 -24.09 34.74
N ARG A 800 24.28 -23.65 35.95
CA ARG A 800 24.86 -24.09 37.24
C ARG A 800 23.84 -24.64 38.25
N ARG A 801 22.55 -24.80 37.91
CA ARG A 801 21.52 -25.35 38.83
C ARG A 801 20.61 -26.37 38.14
N LYS A 802 20.06 -27.32 38.93
CA LYS A 802 19.03 -28.27 38.46
C LYS A 802 17.86 -27.50 37.83
N PRO A 803 17.33 -27.95 36.67
CA PRO A 803 16.16 -27.34 36.05
C PRO A 803 14.99 -27.34 37.02
N ARG A 804 14.27 -26.22 37.10
CA ARG A 804 13.08 -26.11 37.94
C ARG A 804 11.85 -26.58 37.19
N GLU A 805 11.00 -27.31 37.89
CA GLU A 805 9.73 -27.75 37.34
C GLU A 805 8.83 -26.54 37.04
N PRO A 806 8.04 -26.60 35.95
CA PRO A 806 7.05 -25.57 35.63
C PRO A 806 6.05 -25.38 36.78
N LEU A 807 5.70 -24.13 37.08
CA LEU A 807 4.70 -23.80 38.09
C LEU A 807 3.34 -23.60 37.41
N ILE A 808 2.33 -24.36 37.82
CA ILE A 808 0.94 -24.15 37.39
C ILE A 808 0.21 -23.41 38.52
N LEU A 809 -0.36 -22.24 38.19
CA LEU A 809 -1.10 -21.39 39.12
C LEU A 809 -2.58 -21.39 38.78
N ASN A 810 -3.43 -21.74 39.76
CA ASN A 810 -4.84 -21.34 39.74
C ASN A 810 -4.90 -19.84 40.03
N VAL A 811 -5.13 -19.04 39.00
CA VAL A 811 -5.04 -17.58 39.11
C VAL A 811 -6.12 -17.02 40.02
N SER A 812 -7.28 -17.67 40.05
CA SER A 812 -8.42 -17.22 40.86
C SER A 812 -8.18 -17.30 42.36
N GLU A 813 -7.49 -18.34 42.81
CA GLU A 813 -7.05 -18.52 44.21
C GLU A 813 -5.78 -17.69 44.51
N PHE A 814 -4.96 -17.44 43.49
CA PHE A 814 -3.69 -16.73 43.68
C PHE A 814 -3.90 -15.22 43.90
N ILE A 815 -4.86 -14.59 43.22
CA ILE A 815 -5.13 -13.16 43.35
C ILE A 815 -6.64 -12.85 43.24
N ASP A 816 -7.13 -12.06 44.18
CA ASP A 816 -8.49 -11.51 44.14
C ASP A 816 -8.64 -10.45 43.04
N ILE A 817 -9.89 -10.17 42.68
CA ILE A 817 -10.24 -9.09 41.75
C ILE A 817 -9.89 -7.75 42.41
N LYS A 818 -9.00 -6.99 41.78
CA LYS A 818 -8.58 -5.65 42.23
C LYS A 818 -9.10 -4.58 41.28
N SER A 819 -8.95 -3.32 41.70
CA SER A 819 -9.11 -2.18 40.78
C SER A 819 -8.04 -2.23 39.68
N TYR A 820 -8.40 -1.77 38.49
CA TYR A 820 -7.46 -1.59 37.38
C TYR A 820 -6.30 -0.64 37.72
N LYS A 821 -6.38 0.16 38.79
CA LYS A 821 -5.26 1.01 39.26
C LYS A 821 -4.28 0.30 40.20
N SER A 822 -4.67 -0.82 40.79
CA SER A 822 -3.86 -1.50 41.79
C SER A 822 -2.69 -2.27 41.16
N LYS A 823 -1.53 -2.28 41.83
CA LYS A 823 -0.40 -3.14 41.41
C LYS A 823 -0.80 -4.62 41.53
N GLY A 824 -0.39 -5.41 40.54
CA GLY A 824 -0.60 -6.87 40.52
C GLY A 824 0.14 -7.58 41.66
N LYS A 825 -0.08 -8.89 41.78
CA LYS A 825 0.68 -9.76 42.71
C LYS A 825 1.89 -10.33 41.96
N ARG A 826 3.08 -10.25 42.56
CA ARG A 826 4.30 -10.82 41.97
C ARG A 826 4.17 -12.34 41.87
N ILE A 827 4.45 -12.90 40.70
CA ILE A 827 4.35 -14.34 40.41
C ILE A 827 5.47 -15.10 41.12
N SER A 828 6.72 -14.66 40.92
CA SER A 828 7.90 -15.29 41.51
C SER A 828 9.04 -14.28 41.68
N THR A 829 10.02 -14.60 42.54
CA THR A 829 11.27 -13.85 42.70
C THR A 829 12.38 -14.34 41.76
N HIS A 830 12.09 -15.31 40.90
CA HIS A 830 13.06 -15.95 40.02
C HIS A 830 12.81 -15.56 38.57
N SER A 831 13.85 -15.62 37.74
CA SER A 831 13.75 -15.34 36.31
C SER A 831 12.80 -16.32 35.63
N ILE A 832 11.79 -15.78 34.96
CA ILE A 832 10.77 -16.52 34.22
C ILE A 832 11.14 -16.46 32.75
N HIS A 833 11.18 -17.61 32.10
CA HIS A 833 11.41 -17.74 30.66
C HIS A 833 10.11 -17.52 29.88
N SER A 834 9.01 -18.13 30.32
CA SER A 834 7.70 -18.00 29.69
C SER A 834 6.56 -18.06 30.72
N ALA A 835 5.46 -17.37 30.44
CA ALA A 835 4.23 -17.44 31.21
C ALA A 835 3.05 -17.49 30.23
N VAL A 836 2.34 -18.61 30.20
CA VAL A 836 1.28 -18.88 29.21
C VAL A 836 0.03 -19.40 29.90
N PHE A 837 -1.14 -18.90 29.52
CA PHE A 837 -2.40 -19.43 30.01
C PHE A 837 -2.66 -20.82 29.41
N ILE A 838 -3.05 -21.77 30.25
CA ILE A 838 -3.46 -23.12 29.85
C ILE A 838 -4.98 -23.26 30.00
N GLU A 839 -5.50 -24.44 29.71
CA GLU A 839 -6.93 -24.73 29.77
C GLU A 839 -7.53 -24.27 31.12
N PRO A 840 -8.56 -23.40 31.12
CA PRO A 840 -9.13 -22.85 32.33
C PRO A 840 -9.91 -23.92 33.11
N LEU A 841 -10.10 -23.70 34.41
CA LEU A 841 -10.96 -24.58 35.20
C LEU A 841 -12.44 -24.40 34.78
N PRO A 842 -13.25 -25.48 34.84
CA PRO A 842 -14.65 -25.40 34.50
C PRO A 842 -15.39 -24.44 35.44
N TYR A 843 -16.14 -23.51 34.84
CA TYR A 843 -17.00 -22.56 35.55
C TYR A 843 -18.44 -22.73 35.06
N ILE A 844 -19.36 -22.96 36.00
CA ILE A 844 -20.80 -23.04 35.74
C ILE A 844 -21.42 -21.80 36.38
N ALA A 845 -22.11 -20.98 35.59
CA ALA A 845 -22.79 -19.79 36.11
C ALA A 845 -23.98 -20.21 36.98
N GLU A 846 -24.10 -19.63 38.18
CA GLU A 846 -25.25 -19.83 39.07
C GLU A 846 -26.55 -19.41 38.34
N GLY A 847 -27.47 -20.35 38.16
CA GLY A 847 -28.74 -20.16 37.42
C GLY A 847 -29.04 -21.21 36.35
N ILE A 848 -28.05 -22.04 35.95
CA ILE A 848 -28.26 -23.14 34.99
C ILE A 848 -28.87 -24.38 35.67
N GLU A 849 -28.64 -24.58 36.98
CA GLU A 849 -29.20 -25.71 37.74
C GLU A 849 -30.74 -25.72 37.74
N GLU A 850 -31.40 -24.55 37.81
CA GLU A 850 -32.88 -24.49 37.76
C GLU A 850 -33.43 -24.86 36.38
N ALA A 851 -32.74 -24.48 35.29
CA ALA A 851 -33.17 -24.79 33.93
C ALA A 851 -32.91 -26.25 33.54
N GLU A 852 -31.78 -26.82 33.97
CA GLU A 852 -31.45 -28.23 33.70
C GLU A 852 -32.29 -29.21 34.54
N MET A 853 -32.67 -28.86 35.78
CA MET A 853 -33.63 -29.64 36.56
C MET A 853 -35.03 -29.67 35.93
N ILE A 854 -35.52 -28.52 35.44
CA ILE A 854 -36.85 -28.45 34.79
C ILE A 854 -36.87 -29.24 33.47
N LEU A 855 -35.75 -29.29 32.73
CA LEU A 855 -35.62 -30.07 31.50
C LEU A 855 -35.45 -31.58 31.76
N ALA A 856 -34.86 -31.96 32.90
CA ALA A 856 -34.74 -33.37 33.30
C ALA A 856 -36.09 -33.95 33.74
N GLU A 857 -36.91 -33.20 34.49
CA GLU A 857 -38.25 -33.65 34.91
C GLU A 857 -39.25 -33.76 33.74
N ALA A 858 -39.10 -32.95 32.69
CA ALA A 858 -39.95 -33.00 31.51
C ALA A 858 -39.68 -34.20 30.56
N ASN A 859 -38.51 -34.83 30.67
CA ASN A 859 -38.09 -35.92 29.75
C ASN A 859 -38.42 -37.33 30.27
N ASP A 860 -38.79 -37.48 31.55
CA ASP A 860 -39.09 -38.80 32.15
C ASP A 860 -40.57 -39.25 31.96
N GLU A 861 -41.44 -38.42 31.39
CA GLU A 861 -42.87 -38.75 31.21
C GLU A 861 -43.28 -39.27 29.81
N LEU A 862 -42.34 -39.52 28.89
CA LEU A 862 -42.69 -40.00 27.54
C LEU A 862 -41.89 -41.24 27.10
N ILE A 863 -42.28 -42.41 27.63
CA ILE A 863 -42.03 -43.69 26.94
C ILE A 863 -43.29 -44.58 27.03
N PRO A 864 -43.91 -44.96 25.89
CA PRO A 864 -44.57 -46.24 25.78
C PRO A 864 -43.79 -47.19 24.88
N ASN A 865 -43.69 -48.43 25.37
CA ASN A 865 -43.09 -49.61 24.77
C ASN A 865 -43.55 -49.90 23.32
N GLY A 866 -42.62 -50.38 22.49
CA GLY A 866 -42.93 -51.00 21.19
C GLY A 866 -41.74 -51.79 20.64
N ASN A 867 -41.92 -53.10 20.53
CA ASN A 867 -40.90 -54.11 20.23
C ASN A 867 -41.04 -54.60 18.76
N ASN A 868 -39.89 -54.90 18.12
CA ASN A 868 -39.64 -55.82 16.99
C ASN A 868 -40.26 -55.60 15.58
N GLY A 869 -39.40 -55.68 14.55
CA GLY A 869 -39.65 -56.52 13.36
C GLY A 869 -39.37 -55.94 11.95
N ASP A 870 -38.24 -56.38 11.36
CA ASP A 870 -38.00 -56.79 9.96
C ASP A 870 -37.82 -55.86 8.73
N GLU A 871 -36.71 -56.19 8.03
CA GLU A 871 -36.40 -56.30 6.58
C GLU A 871 -36.41 -55.11 5.60
N GLY A 872 -35.27 -54.95 4.88
CA GLY A 872 -35.29 -54.96 3.40
C GLY A 872 -34.80 -53.74 2.60
N LEU A 873 -33.50 -53.74 2.24
CA LEU A 873 -32.84 -53.42 0.95
C LEU A 873 -33.28 -52.24 0.00
N GLU A 874 -32.24 -51.49 -0.40
CA GLU A 874 -31.87 -51.00 -1.75
C GLU A 874 -32.43 -49.72 -2.42
N ASN A 875 -31.45 -48.86 -2.81
CA ASN A 875 -31.24 -48.16 -4.08
C ASN A 875 -31.85 -46.77 -4.42
N ASN A 876 -30.91 -45.82 -4.60
CA ASN A 876 -30.71 -44.83 -5.67
C ASN A 876 -31.61 -43.57 -5.88
N SER A 877 -30.92 -42.42 -5.71
CA SER A 877 -30.88 -41.18 -6.54
C SER A 877 -32.07 -40.16 -6.45
N PRO A 878 -31.97 -38.95 -7.05
CA PRO A 878 -31.28 -37.76 -6.53
C PRO A 878 -32.15 -36.47 -6.47
N THR A 879 -31.58 -35.41 -5.87
CA THR A 879 -31.82 -33.94 -6.07
C THR A 879 -33.16 -33.25 -5.71
N SER A 880 -32.97 -32.17 -4.94
CA SER A 880 -33.63 -30.83 -4.89
C SER A 880 -35.04 -30.64 -4.31
N ASP A 881 -35.04 -29.75 -3.30
CA ASP A 881 -35.97 -28.65 -3.00
C ASP A 881 -37.16 -28.80 -2.04
N THR A 882 -36.97 -28.09 -0.90
CA THR A 882 -37.93 -27.27 -0.14
C THR A 882 -39.11 -27.94 0.56
N SER A 883 -39.09 -27.91 1.91
CA SER A 883 -40.03 -27.08 2.71
C SER A 883 -39.81 -27.25 4.22
N THR A 884 -39.56 -26.11 4.85
CA THR A 884 -39.97 -25.67 6.19
C THR A 884 -40.62 -26.67 7.16
N SER A 885 -39.98 -26.86 8.31
CA SER A 885 -40.67 -27.01 9.59
C SER A 885 -39.85 -26.34 10.70
N ASP A 886 -40.50 -25.39 11.38
CA ASP A 886 -40.01 -24.61 12.52
C ASP A 886 -39.36 -25.50 13.59
N SER A 887 -38.08 -25.25 13.89
CA SER A 887 -37.44 -25.69 15.13
C SER A 887 -37.16 -24.47 16.00
N PHE A 888 -37.75 -24.46 17.19
CA PHE A 888 -37.47 -23.49 18.25
C PHE A 888 -35.95 -23.33 18.42
N ASP A 889 -35.44 -22.13 18.12
CA ASP A 889 -34.04 -21.78 18.32
C ASP A 889 -33.71 -21.81 19.83
N LYS A 890 -32.79 -22.69 20.21
CA LYS A 890 -32.08 -22.58 21.49
C LYS A 890 -31.32 -21.24 21.49
N PRO A 891 -31.28 -20.48 22.60
CA PRO A 891 -30.43 -19.30 22.66
C PRO A 891 -28.98 -19.71 22.44
N GLN A 892 -28.37 -19.23 21.34
CA GLN A 892 -26.95 -19.44 21.09
C GLN A 892 -26.12 -18.77 22.20
N PRO A 893 -25.06 -19.42 22.71
CA PRO A 893 -24.15 -18.77 23.65
C PRO A 893 -23.51 -17.55 22.96
N MET A 894 -23.38 -16.44 23.70
CA MET A 894 -22.73 -15.23 23.17
C MET A 894 -21.32 -15.58 22.65
N PRO A 895 -20.89 -15.04 21.49
CA PRO A 895 -19.55 -15.27 20.99
C PRO A 895 -18.52 -14.82 22.03
N LYS A 896 -17.58 -15.70 22.39
CA LYS A 896 -16.37 -15.29 23.12
C LYS A 896 -15.65 -14.29 22.22
N GLY A 897 -15.29 -13.12 22.75
CA GLY A 897 -14.62 -12.05 22.00
C GLY A 897 -13.38 -12.53 21.22
N ILE A 898 -12.91 -11.72 20.29
CA ILE A 898 -11.76 -12.06 19.44
C ILE A 898 -10.49 -11.71 20.22
N GLN A 899 -9.66 -12.72 20.49
CA GLN A 899 -8.31 -12.55 21.02
C GLN A 899 -7.32 -12.74 19.86
N LEU A 900 -6.49 -11.73 19.60
CA LEU A 900 -5.42 -11.76 18.61
C LEU A 900 -4.14 -12.25 19.28
N ASP A 901 -3.20 -12.75 18.46
CA ASP A 901 -1.92 -13.25 18.96
C ASP A 901 -1.09 -12.12 19.59
N LEU A 902 -0.39 -12.45 20.67
CA LEU A 902 0.55 -11.52 21.31
C LEU A 902 1.87 -11.60 20.55
N ASP A 903 2.25 -10.54 19.85
CA ASP A 903 3.59 -10.41 19.27
C ASP A 903 4.62 -10.32 20.41
N PHE A 904 5.53 -11.30 20.46
CA PHE A 904 6.54 -11.46 21.51
C PHE A 904 7.96 -11.24 21.01
#